data_AF-A0A7K0IXX6-F1
#
_entry.id   AF-A0A7K0IXX6-F1
#
_cell.length_a   1.000
_cell.length_b   1.000
_cell.length_c   1.000
_cell.angle_alpha   90.00
_cell.angle_beta   90.00
_cell.angle_gamma   90.00
#
_symmetry.space_group_name_H-M   'P 1'
#
loop_
_entity.id
_entity.type
_entity.pdbx_description
1 polymer ?
#
loop_
_entity_poly.entity_id
_entity_poly.type
_entity_poly.pdbx_seq_one_letter_code
_entity_poly.pdbx_strand_id
1 'polypeptide(L)'
;MIGRLFGNKEVRLHPETVLYTRGWNVAASGMVELDHDQQALARLFYDLCSEYERPFIIDVGSHAGTSLLVAAAREDIHGWAFEPHSAVYDVLTRNIALNGMAGRFNSFQKALSHFPGRRVLKSPCNDKDSGLSCIGQPNYSPYKEQYVDVVKLDDIDGVEGLESVDIISINTEGSELFVLIGATETINKHKPDILLKVNWANLNQLDVYINNLSDYLELLGYKGQWIGAEDMVFRHPYGKSICKKPYFVDNPGNCGLKVAIVKQRYDVFGPWRSGKYDLVHPLNVLKKWPSKYSYLEMTHLFQADWLVLPFCHDSKNVRQKIDFHQQTLDDNMEYLPNVAGLPLENYDVVISLDPILRPPQNGKALYTYFQNEHHHSEYTQSLRNPLPGYDLFLDHMMKAPSWVYDLPQPVAFPYPRDPFVTRGICPGEQSDAIWFDKRFVMMLTHGNEVFHRGGFESTVASLEKRFRSQVMFRNLDFEDMTRWGDPLSYLQDMAKCSCYVNLIACGAGQGLCDAASLGLICFGSAKLPYHKAICHPVCLCNDLSELEWKLSMVRGSSDLQQEIRSWQDAALSDVMVTQPLRILQAAVDMKRRRASSVSARHVQSSSIITELAVEELPQEVARINAIKLKHRAEAEYEKGNYDDAIHSCRQALWFDKSDHELFYLMALACYAGKDFKSALSNVAECLEINDQFRPAITLQAILLREDLVEDADYTQCRARIMYLIYNRFDGYDKELDSKRIEQYNKILDELLQNYISNGDATNQLLIEHHKLRLNRIAAQ
;
A
#
# COMPACT_ATOMS: atom_id res chain seq x y z
N MET A 1 -21.11 6.75 -40.11
CA MET A 1 -20.79 7.96 -39.31
C MET A 1 -19.40 8.43 -39.67
N ILE A 2 -19.10 9.71 -39.46
CA ILE A 2 -17.72 10.24 -39.60
C ILE A 2 -17.11 10.27 -38.19
N GLY A 3 -16.04 9.51 -38.03
CA GLY A 3 -15.21 9.47 -36.83
C GLY A 3 -13.96 10.32 -37.00
N ARG A 4 -13.44 10.88 -35.91
CA ARG A 4 -12.15 11.59 -35.90
C ARG A 4 -11.11 10.79 -35.12
N LEU A 5 -10.07 10.36 -35.84
CA LEU A 5 -8.81 9.86 -35.27
C LEU A 5 -7.87 11.03 -34.95
N PHE A 6 -6.73 10.71 -34.34
CA PHE A 6 -5.71 11.69 -33.98
C PHE A 6 -5.42 12.71 -35.10
N GLY A 7 -5.26 13.99 -34.73
CA GLY A 7 -4.85 15.04 -35.67
C GLY A 7 -5.86 15.37 -36.78
N ASN A 8 -7.16 15.51 -36.45
CA ASN A 8 -8.25 15.82 -37.38
C ASN A 8 -8.48 14.80 -38.51
N LYS A 9 -7.91 13.59 -38.40
CA LYS A 9 -8.05 12.58 -39.45
C LYS A 9 -9.43 11.94 -39.43
N GLU A 10 -10.16 12.05 -40.53
CA GLU A 10 -11.51 11.50 -40.64
C GLU A 10 -11.49 10.03 -41.08
N VAL A 11 -12.30 9.22 -40.42
CA VAL A 11 -12.57 7.82 -40.77
C VAL A 11 -14.06 7.57 -40.85
N ARG A 12 -14.47 6.56 -41.61
CA ARG A 12 -15.88 6.17 -41.73
C ARG A 12 -16.16 5.00 -40.78
N LEU A 13 -17.15 5.16 -39.92
CA LEU A 13 -17.56 4.14 -38.96
C LEU A 13 -18.96 3.62 -39.27
N HIS A 14 -19.15 2.32 -39.11
CA HIS A 14 -20.48 1.73 -39.07
C HIS A 14 -21.26 2.27 -37.87
N PRO A 15 -22.56 2.59 -37.98
CA PRO A 15 -23.35 3.11 -36.86
C PRO A 15 -23.30 2.25 -35.60
N GLU A 16 -23.20 0.93 -35.74
CA GLU A 16 -23.13 0.01 -34.59
C GLU A 16 -21.79 0.04 -33.86
N THR A 17 -20.75 0.70 -34.38
CA THR A 17 -19.47 0.84 -33.67
C THR A 17 -19.64 1.49 -32.29
N VAL A 18 -20.54 2.48 -32.14
CA VAL A 18 -20.81 3.12 -30.84
C VAL A 18 -21.68 2.27 -29.91
N LEU A 19 -22.33 1.23 -30.44
CA LEU A 19 -23.09 0.27 -29.62
C LEU A 19 -22.16 -0.71 -28.91
N TYR A 20 -21.03 -1.05 -29.53
CA TYR A 20 -20.11 -2.06 -29.00
C TYR A 20 -18.86 -1.47 -28.33
N THR A 21 -18.53 -0.20 -28.58
CA THR A 21 -17.26 0.41 -28.15
C THR A 21 -17.49 1.58 -27.20
N ARG A 22 -16.91 1.54 -25.99
CA ARG A 22 -16.89 2.70 -25.06
C ARG A 22 -16.07 3.89 -25.60
N GLY A 23 -15.06 3.58 -26.42
CA GLY A 23 -14.08 4.53 -26.93
C GLY A 23 -14.60 5.61 -27.87
N TRP A 24 -15.75 5.39 -28.52
CA TRP A 24 -16.30 6.31 -29.51
C TRP A 24 -17.52 7.04 -28.94
N ASN A 25 -17.40 8.36 -28.75
CA ASN A 25 -18.44 9.21 -28.18
C ASN A 25 -19.04 10.14 -29.22
N VAL A 26 -20.36 10.31 -29.20
CA VAL A 26 -21.07 11.24 -30.10
C VAL A 26 -20.93 12.66 -29.54
N ALA A 27 -20.20 13.52 -30.23
CA ALA A 27 -20.05 14.93 -29.89
C ALA A 27 -21.33 15.72 -30.20
N ALA A 28 -21.50 16.88 -29.58
CA ALA A 28 -22.64 17.79 -29.81
C ALA A 28 -22.75 18.26 -31.27
N SER A 29 -21.66 18.18 -32.05
CA SER A 29 -21.60 18.47 -33.49
C SER A 29 -22.16 17.36 -34.37
N GLY A 30 -22.54 16.21 -33.81
CA GLY A 30 -22.95 15.01 -34.55
C GLY A 30 -21.79 14.18 -35.11
N MET A 31 -20.54 14.62 -34.92
CA MET A 31 -19.33 13.83 -35.19
C MET A 31 -19.06 12.84 -34.06
N VAL A 32 -18.38 11.74 -34.36
CA VAL A 32 -17.99 10.75 -33.35
C VAL A 32 -16.49 10.90 -33.06
N GLU A 33 -16.13 11.09 -31.80
CA GLU A 33 -14.74 11.31 -31.38
C GLU A 33 -14.26 10.18 -30.47
N LEU A 34 -13.00 9.78 -30.65
CA LEU A 34 -12.33 8.87 -29.73
C LEU A 34 -12.12 9.56 -28.38
N ASP A 35 -12.32 8.84 -27.28
CA ASP A 35 -11.86 9.30 -25.97
C ASP A 35 -10.33 9.44 -25.90
N HIS A 36 -9.86 10.16 -24.89
CA HIS A 36 -8.46 10.54 -24.77
C HIS A 36 -7.50 9.33 -24.76
N ASP A 37 -7.85 8.27 -24.04
CA ASP A 37 -6.99 7.10 -23.86
C ASP A 37 -6.89 6.29 -25.15
N GLN A 38 -8.02 6.10 -25.84
CA GLN A 38 -8.04 5.46 -27.14
C GLN A 38 -7.32 6.31 -28.20
N GLN A 39 -7.36 7.65 -28.11
CA GLN A 39 -6.57 8.51 -29.01
C GLN A 39 -5.08 8.31 -28.80
N ALA A 40 -4.62 8.20 -27.55
CA ALA A 40 -3.23 7.96 -27.23
C ALA A 40 -2.75 6.62 -27.79
N LEU A 41 -3.54 5.55 -27.60
CA LEU A 41 -3.23 4.22 -28.13
C LEU A 41 -3.18 4.20 -29.67
N ALA A 42 -4.13 4.85 -30.33
CA ALA A 42 -4.12 4.97 -31.79
C ALA A 42 -2.90 5.73 -32.31
N ARG A 43 -2.46 6.79 -31.62
CA ARG A 43 -1.23 7.53 -31.96
C ARG A 43 0.00 6.65 -31.79
N LEU A 44 0.10 5.95 -30.67
CA LEU A 44 1.20 5.05 -30.37
C LEU A 44 1.32 3.97 -31.45
N PHE A 45 0.21 3.33 -31.81
CA PHE A 45 0.20 2.30 -32.85
C PHE A 45 0.59 2.87 -34.22
N TYR A 46 0.12 4.07 -34.57
CA TYR A 46 0.55 4.77 -35.79
C TYR A 46 2.05 5.10 -35.79
N ASP A 47 2.60 5.54 -34.67
CA ASP A 47 4.03 5.83 -34.53
C ASP A 47 4.87 4.57 -34.67
N LEU A 48 4.44 3.45 -34.08
CA LEU A 48 5.09 2.15 -34.25
C LEU A 48 5.09 1.70 -35.70
N CYS A 49 3.95 1.82 -36.39
CA CYS A 49 3.87 1.54 -37.83
C CYS A 49 4.80 2.44 -38.64
N SER A 50 5.09 3.66 -38.18
CA SER A 50 5.92 4.64 -38.89
C SER A 50 7.41 4.33 -38.89
N GLU A 51 7.83 3.31 -38.16
CA GLU A 51 9.20 2.81 -38.17
C GLU A 51 9.47 1.81 -39.31
N TYR A 52 8.43 1.44 -40.06
CA TYR A 52 8.46 0.47 -41.14
C TYR A 52 7.97 1.09 -42.44
N GLU A 53 8.62 0.74 -43.56
CA GLU A 53 8.29 1.27 -44.88
C GLU A 53 6.97 0.71 -45.44
N ARG A 54 6.72 -0.58 -45.21
CA ARG A 54 5.50 -1.30 -45.61
C ARG A 54 5.14 -2.35 -44.54
N PRO A 55 4.62 -1.93 -43.37
CA PRO A 55 4.40 -2.84 -42.26
C PRO A 55 3.30 -3.85 -42.57
N PHE A 56 3.58 -5.12 -42.25
CA PHE A 56 2.57 -6.17 -42.15
C PHE A 56 2.23 -6.41 -40.67
N ILE A 57 0.97 -6.20 -40.30
CA ILE A 57 0.52 -6.23 -38.91
C ILE A 57 -0.42 -7.41 -38.64
N ILE A 58 -0.28 -8.05 -37.49
CA ILE A 58 -1.26 -8.99 -36.97
C ILE A 58 -1.91 -8.36 -35.74
N ASP A 59 -3.21 -8.07 -35.82
CA ASP A 59 -4.00 -7.46 -34.74
C ASP A 59 -4.94 -8.48 -34.12
N VAL A 60 -4.69 -8.83 -32.87
CA VAL A 60 -5.38 -9.90 -32.13
C VAL A 60 -6.28 -9.32 -31.06
N GLY A 61 -7.59 -9.59 -31.16
CA GLY A 61 -8.60 -8.91 -30.35
C GLY A 61 -8.91 -7.52 -30.92
N SER A 62 -9.10 -7.46 -32.24
CA SER A 62 -9.27 -6.22 -32.99
C SER A 62 -10.54 -5.45 -32.61
N HIS A 63 -11.52 -6.13 -32.00
CA HIS A 63 -12.82 -5.57 -31.64
C HIS A 63 -13.46 -4.88 -32.85
N ALA A 64 -13.97 -3.66 -32.73
CA ALA A 64 -14.54 -2.89 -33.84
C ALA A 64 -13.48 -2.29 -34.80
N GLY A 65 -12.20 -2.60 -34.61
CA GLY A 65 -11.09 -2.20 -35.49
C GLY A 65 -10.52 -0.81 -35.19
N THR A 66 -10.76 -0.24 -34.01
CA THR A 66 -10.35 1.13 -33.67
C THR A 66 -8.85 1.35 -33.89
N SER A 67 -8.00 0.43 -33.42
CA SER A 67 -6.54 0.49 -33.63
C SER A 67 -6.17 0.28 -35.10
N LEU A 68 -6.87 -0.58 -35.83
CA LEU A 68 -6.62 -0.79 -37.27
C LEU A 68 -7.00 0.39 -38.15
N LEU A 69 -7.93 1.25 -37.71
CA LEU A 69 -8.33 2.43 -38.49
C LEU A 69 -7.18 3.42 -38.72
N VAL A 70 -6.06 3.31 -37.99
CA VAL A 70 -4.84 4.05 -38.34
C VAL A 70 -4.28 3.65 -39.71
N ALA A 71 -4.58 2.46 -40.22
CA ALA A 71 -4.25 2.04 -41.58
C ALA A 71 -5.13 2.71 -42.65
N ALA A 72 -6.24 3.36 -42.28
CA ALA A 72 -6.92 4.30 -43.17
C ALA A 72 -6.06 5.54 -43.42
N ALA A 73 -5.07 5.78 -42.54
CA ALA A 73 -4.17 6.90 -42.65
C ALA A 73 -2.99 6.69 -43.58
N ARG A 74 -2.69 5.43 -43.91
CA ARG A 74 -1.49 4.98 -44.60
C ARG A 74 -1.80 3.74 -45.44
N GLU A 75 -1.72 3.90 -46.76
CA GLU A 75 -2.08 2.84 -47.72
C GLU A 75 -1.06 1.70 -47.80
N ASP A 76 0.15 1.93 -47.30
CA ASP A 76 1.24 0.95 -47.26
C ASP A 76 1.10 -0.10 -46.15
N ILE A 77 0.21 0.13 -45.18
CA ILE A 77 -0.04 -0.81 -44.09
C ILE A 77 -0.95 -1.95 -44.57
N HIS A 78 -0.52 -3.18 -44.31
CA HIS A 78 -1.25 -4.41 -44.60
C HIS A 78 -1.33 -5.26 -43.34
N GLY A 79 -2.24 -6.24 -43.29
CA GLY A 79 -2.26 -7.09 -42.12
C GLY A 79 -3.44 -8.04 -42.00
N TRP A 80 -3.49 -8.73 -40.86
CA TRP A 80 -4.56 -9.62 -40.46
C TRP A 80 -5.21 -9.14 -39.16
N ALA A 81 -6.52 -9.30 -39.07
CA ALA A 81 -7.32 -8.88 -37.92
C ALA A 81 -8.13 -10.05 -37.36
N PHE A 82 -8.07 -10.28 -36.05
CA PHE A 82 -8.76 -11.37 -35.37
C PHE A 82 -9.77 -10.84 -34.36
N GLU A 83 -11.04 -11.22 -34.51
CA GLU A 83 -12.11 -10.87 -33.58
C GLU A 83 -13.11 -12.05 -33.46
N PRO A 84 -13.22 -12.70 -32.29
CA PRO A 84 -14.07 -13.88 -32.13
C PRO A 84 -15.57 -13.58 -31.95
N HIS A 85 -15.93 -12.43 -31.39
CA HIS A 85 -17.32 -12.09 -31.11
C HIS A 85 -18.06 -11.81 -32.42
N SER A 86 -19.13 -12.58 -32.69
CA SER A 86 -19.78 -12.59 -34.02
C SER A 86 -20.29 -11.21 -34.46
N ALA A 87 -21.11 -10.56 -33.63
CA ALA A 87 -21.65 -9.24 -33.93
C ALA A 87 -20.57 -8.15 -34.05
N VAL A 88 -19.50 -8.23 -33.25
CA VAL A 88 -18.40 -7.25 -33.27
C VAL A 88 -17.52 -7.45 -34.51
N TYR A 89 -17.22 -8.69 -34.88
CA TYR A 89 -16.53 -9.03 -36.13
C TYR A 89 -17.28 -8.49 -37.36
N ASP A 90 -18.60 -8.59 -37.33
CA ASP A 90 -19.49 -8.02 -38.34
C ASP A 90 -19.32 -6.49 -38.47
N VAL A 91 -19.10 -5.78 -37.36
CA VAL A 91 -18.81 -4.34 -37.36
C VAL A 91 -17.39 -4.06 -37.85
N LEU A 92 -16.40 -4.87 -37.44
CA LEU A 92 -15.00 -4.78 -37.89
C LEU A 92 -14.89 -4.84 -39.41
N THR A 93 -15.49 -5.86 -40.04
CA THR A 93 -15.44 -6.04 -41.50
C THR A 93 -16.06 -4.87 -42.26
N ARG A 94 -17.19 -4.34 -41.76
CA ARG A 94 -17.83 -3.14 -42.32
C ARG A 94 -16.94 -1.91 -42.17
N ASN A 95 -16.28 -1.73 -41.02
CA ASN A 95 -15.33 -0.63 -40.81
C ASN A 95 -14.12 -0.74 -41.74
N ILE A 96 -13.55 -1.93 -41.93
CA ILE A 96 -12.47 -2.18 -42.90
C ILE A 96 -12.91 -1.79 -44.32
N ALA A 97 -14.09 -2.23 -44.76
CA ALA A 97 -14.63 -1.93 -46.08
C ALA A 97 -14.90 -0.43 -46.28
N LEU A 98 -15.52 0.24 -45.30
CA LEU A 98 -15.87 1.66 -45.36
C LEU A 98 -14.65 2.58 -45.52
N ASN A 99 -13.47 2.13 -45.09
CA ASN A 99 -12.22 2.88 -45.17
C ASN A 99 -11.28 2.38 -46.27
N GLY A 100 -11.77 1.59 -47.24
CA GLY A 100 -10.99 1.14 -48.39
C GLY A 100 -9.85 0.17 -48.04
N MET A 101 -9.97 -0.56 -46.93
CA MET A 101 -8.93 -1.44 -46.42
C MET A 101 -9.14 -2.91 -46.79
N ALA A 102 -10.26 -3.26 -47.44
CA ALA A 102 -10.64 -4.65 -47.73
C ALA A 102 -9.64 -5.42 -48.62
N GLY A 103 -8.84 -4.73 -49.44
CA GLY A 103 -7.77 -5.35 -50.24
C GLY A 103 -6.43 -5.46 -49.51
N ARG A 104 -6.31 -4.89 -48.31
CA ARG A 104 -5.06 -4.81 -47.52
C ARG A 104 -5.13 -5.58 -46.20
N PHE A 105 -6.35 -5.80 -45.70
CA PHE A 105 -6.59 -6.49 -44.44
C PHE A 105 -7.49 -7.71 -44.61
N ASN A 106 -6.98 -8.88 -44.21
CA ASN A 106 -7.81 -10.07 -44.04
C ASN A 106 -8.31 -10.14 -42.60
N SER A 107 -9.62 -10.32 -42.42
CA SER A 107 -10.25 -10.41 -41.10
C SER A 107 -10.76 -11.83 -40.83
N PHE A 108 -10.49 -12.38 -39.65
CA PHE A 108 -10.87 -13.72 -39.25
C PHE A 108 -11.77 -13.71 -38.02
N GLN A 109 -12.93 -14.37 -38.10
CA GLN A 109 -13.83 -14.55 -36.96
C GLN A 109 -13.35 -15.70 -36.06
N LYS A 110 -12.18 -15.52 -35.44
CA LYS A 110 -11.49 -16.56 -34.66
C LYS A 110 -10.80 -15.92 -33.46
N ALA A 111 -10.78 -16.64 -32.34
CA ALA A 111 -9.88 -16.34 -31.23
C ALA A 111 -8.53 -17.02 -31.48
N LEU A 112 -7.43 -16.39 -31.06
CA LEU A 112 -6.11 -17.00 -31.09
C LEU A 112 -5.74 -17.56 -29.70
N SER A 113 -5.09 -18.71 -29.68
CA SER A 113 -4.56 -19.34 -28.46
C SER A 113 -3.49 -20.39 -28.80
N HIS A 114 -3.05 -21.15 -27.81
CA HIS A 114 -2.04 -22.20 -27.93
C HIS A 114 -2.60 -23.57 -28.34
N PHE A 115 -3.91 -23.64 -28.62
CA PHE A 115 -4.60 -24.85 -29.06
C PHE A 115 -5.73 -24.51 -30.04
N PRO A 116 -6.06 -25.41 -30.98
CA PRO A 116 -7.27 -25.31 -31.79
C PRO A 116 -8.50 -25.88 -31.05
N GLY A 117 -9.70 -25.42 -31.43
CA GLY A 117 -10.96 -26.02 -31.00
C GLY A 117 -12.09 -25.02 -30.86
N ARG A 118 -13.17 -25.42 -30.19
CA ARG A 118 -14.26 -24.50 -29.80
C ARG A 118 -14.19 -24.15 -28.32
N ARG A 119 -14.45 -22.89 -27.99
CA ARG A 119 -14.55 -22.40 -26.62
C ARG A 119 -15.77 -21.52 -26.45
N VAL A 120 -16.18 -21.35 -25.20
CA VAL A 120 -17.23 -20.40 -24.82
C VAL A 120 -16.55 -19.06 -24.58
N LEU A 121 -16.91 -18.06 -25.38
CA LEU A 121 -16.62 -16.67 -25.12
C LEU A 121 -17.73 -16.14 -24.20
N LYS A 122 -17.33 -15.55 -23.08
CA LYS A 122 -18.23 -14.87 -22.13
C LYS A 122 -18.10 -13.38 -22.39
N SER A 123 -19.24 -12.71 -22.53
CA SER A 123 -19.31 -11.28 -22.85
C SER A 123 -20.28 -10.59 -21.90
N PRO A 124 -20.03 -9.35 -21.45
CA PRO A 124 -20.99 -8.64 -20.61
C PRO A 124 -22.37 -8.54 -21.28
N CYS A 125 -23.45 -8.55 -20.48
CA CYS A 125 -24.80 -8.40 -21.06
C CYS A 125 -25.03 -7.02 -21.71
N ASN A 126 -24.27 -6.00 -21.29
CA ASN A 126 -24.25 -4.69 -21.91
C ASN A 126 -23.31 -4.72 -23.13
N ASP A 127 -23.87 -4.62 -24.33
CA ASP A 127 -23.11 -4.76 -25.58
C ASP A 127 -22.02 -3.68 -25.74
N LYS A 128 -22.19 -2.51 -25.10
CA LYS A 128 -21.17 -1.44 -25.06
C LYS A 128 -19.88 -1.85 -24.36
N ASP A 129 -19.93 -2.92 -23.59
CA ASP A 129 -18.83 -3.47 -22.81
C ASP A 129 -18.27 -4.74 -23.46
N SER A 130 -18.65 -5.04 -24.71
CA SER A 130 -18.21 -6.25 -25.44
C SER A 130 -16.69 -6.33 -25.60
N GLY A 131 -15.97 -5.22 -25.47
CA GLY A 131 -14.51 -5.19 -25.41
C GLY A 131 -13.90 -5.96 -24.22
N LEU A 132 -14.68 -6.30 -23.19
CA LEU A 132 -14.25 -7.10 -22.02
C LEU A 132 -14.50 -8.60 -22.20
N SER A 133 -14.81 -9.05 -23.42
CA SER A 133 -15.15 -10.46 -23.67
C SER A 133 -13.93 -11.36 -23.45
N CYS A 134 -14.12 -12.46 -22.74
CA CYS A 134 -13.02 -13.36 -22.37
C CYS A 134 -13.41 -14.85 -22.52
N ILE A 135 -12.42 -15.72 -22.66
CA ILE A 135 -12.61 -17.18 -22.62
C ILE A 135 -12.49 -17.71 -21.17
N GLY A 136 -11.84 -16.94 -20.28
CA GLY A 136 -11.57 -17.29 -18.89
C GLY A 136 -12.78 -17.17 -17.95
N GLN A 137 -12.52 -17.04 -16.65
CA GLN A 137 -13.55 -16.72 -15.67
C GLN A 137 -13.70 -15.20 -15.53
N PRO A 138 -14.79 -14.60 -16.03
CA PRO A 138 -14.95 -13.15 -16.05
C PRO A 138 -15.07 -12.60 -14.64
N ASN A 139 -14.53 -11.39 -14.45
CA ASN A 139 -14.66 -10.61 -13.21
C ASN A 139 -15.92 -9.74 -13.16
N TYR A 140 -16.88 -9.99 -14.07
CA TYR A 140 -18.14 -9.27 -14.21
C TYR A 140 -19.34 -10.21 -14.23
N SER A 141 -20.49 -9.68 -13.83
CA SER A 141 -21.78 -10.37 -13.87
C SER A 141 -22.89 -9.32 -14.03
N PRO A 142 -23.94 -9.57 -14.83
CA PRO A 142 -24.21 -10.78 -15.62
C PRO A 142 -23.48 -10.81 -16.97
N TYR A 143 -23.31 -12.02 -17.54
CA TYR A 143 -22.70 -12.24 -18.85
C TYR A 143 -23.54 -13.15 -19.76
N LYS A 144 -23.32 -13.01 -21.08
CA LYS A 144 -23.84 -13.86 -22.15
C LYS A 144 -22.72 -14.80 -22.61
N GLU A 145 -23.09 -15.94 -23.18
CA GLU A 145 -22.15 -16.93 -23.70
C GLU A 145 -22.33 -17.12 -25.21
N GLN A 146 -21.23 -17.21 -25.95
CA GLN A 146 -21.21 -17.54 -27.37
C GLN A 146 -20.11 -18.57 -27.67
N TYR A 147 -20.40 -19.60 -28.44
CA TYR A 147 -19.34 -20.48 -28.96
C TYR A 147 -18.53 -19.76 -30.04
N VAL A 148 -17.20 -19.86 -29.93
CA VAL A 148 -16.24 -19.29 -30.88
C VAL A 148 -15.20 -20.34 -31.26
N ASP A 149 -14.68 -20.22 -32.49
CA ASP A 149 -13.57 -21.03 -32.94
C ASP A 149 -12.26 -20.42 -32.44
N VAL A 150 -11.40 -21.27 -31.88
CA VAL A 150 -10.06 -20.96 -31.38
C VAL A 150 -9.05 -21.67 -32.28
N VAL A 151 -7.99 -20.98 -32.67
CA VAL A 151 -6.90 -21.53 -33.49
C VAL A 151 -5.55 -21.03 -32.99
N LYS A 152 -4.46 -21.73 -33.33
CA LYS A 152 -3.12 -21.17 -33.22
C LYS A 152 -2.86 -20.26 -34.41
N LEU A 153 -2.05 -19.21 -34.23
CA LEU A 153 -1.65 -18.36 -35.36
C LEU A 153 -0.83 -19.17 -36.37
N ASP A 154 0.09 -19.98 -35.87
CA ASP A 154 0.99 -20.79 -36.71
C ASP A 154 0.24 -21.86 -37.52
N ASP A 155 -0.99 -22.22 -37.13
CA ASP A 155 -1.83 -23.20 -37.85
C ASP A 155 -2.73 -22.56 -38.93
N ILE A 156 -2.66 -21.23 -39.15
CA ILE A 156 -3.54 -20.53 -40.11
C ILE A 156 -3.01 -20.65 -41.54
N ASP A 157 -3.89 -21.08 -42.44
CA ASP A 157 -3.60 -21.15 -43.88
C ASP A 157 -3.02 -19.84 -44.42
N GLY A 158 -1.82 -19.94 -45.01
CA GLY A 158 -1.11 -18.81 -45.61
C GLY A 158 -0.14 -18.07 -44.69
N VAL A 159 -0.10 -18.37 -43.38
CA VAL A 159 0.80 -17.67 -42.44
C VAL A 159 2.27 -17.96 -42.74
N GLU A 160 2.60 -19.20 -43.11
CA GLU A 160 3.94 -19.61 -43.51
C GLU A 160 4.43 -18.87 -44.77
N GLY A 161 3.50 -18.48 -45.64
CA GLY A 161 3.76 -17.79 -46.91
C GLY A 161 3.95 -16.28 -46.78
N LEU A 162 3.77 -15.70 -45.58
CA LEU A 162 4.03 -14.28 -45.34
C LEU A 162 5.53 -13.97 -45.50
N GLU A 163 5.84 -12.92 -46.27
CA GLU A 163 7.21 -12.44 -46.48
C GLU A 163 7.76 -11.76 -45.22
N SER A 164 6.91 -11.00 -44.51
CA SER A 164 7.22 -10.37 -43.23
C SER A 164 5.99 -10.30 -42.33
N VAL A 165 6.25 -10.34 -41.03
CA VAL A 165 5.34 -9.88 -39.98
C VAL A 165 6.16 -8.88 -39.16
N ASP A 166 5.75 -7.63 -39.15
CA ASP A 166 6.53 -6.54 -38.57
C ASP A 166 6.02 -6.14 -37.19
N ILE A 167 4.70 -6.26 -36.96
CA ILE A 167 4.07 -5.93 -35.69
C ILE A 167 3.03 -7.01 -35.35
N ILE A 168 2.99 -7.45 -34.09
CA ILE A 168 1.87 -8.20 -33.51
C ILE A 168 1.28 -7.38 -32.37
N SER A 169 0.02 -6.96 -32.52
CA SER A 169 -0.76 -6.27 -31.48
C SER A 169 -1.69 -7.30 -30.82
N ILE A 170 -1.69 -7.37 -29.49
CA ILE A 170 -2.49 -8.34 -28.73
C ILE A 170 -3.26 -7.62 -27.62
N ASN A 171 -4.58 -7.67 -27.70
CA ASN A 171 -5.50 -7.18 -26.70
C ASN A 171 -6.66 -8.18 -26.54
N THR A 172 -6.49 -9.19 -25.69
CA THR A 172 -7.38 -10.36 -25.63
C THR A 172 -8.00 -10.59 -24.26
N GLU A 173 -8.03 -9.54 -23.43
CA GLU A 173 -8.64 -9.52 -22.11
C GLU A 173 -8.20 -10.72 -21.25
N GLY A 174 -6.89 -11.03 -21.25
CA GLY A 174 -6.27 -12.02 -20.36
C GLY A 174 -5.63 -13.22 -21.07
N SER A 175 -5.89 -13.41 -22.37
CA SER A 175 -5.37 -14.55 -23.14
C SER A 175 -4.00 -14.29 -23.79
N GLU A 176 -3.34 -13.17 -23.47
CA GLU A 176 -2.19 -12.65 -24.21
C GLU A 176 -1.06 -13.70 -24.32
N LEU A 177 -0.78 -14.41 -23.22
CA LEU A 177 0.29 -15.41 -23.16
C LEU A 177 0.01 -16.57 -24.10
N PHE A 178 -1.23 -17.01 -24.15
CA PHE A 178 -1.62 -18.15 -24.96
C PHE A 178 -1.62 -17.81 -26.45
N VAL A 179 -1.92 -16.56 -26.81
CA VAL A 179 -1.74 -16.07 -28.18
C VAL A 179 -0.25 -16.13 -28.56
N LEU A 180 0.64 -15.64 -27.69
CA LEU A 180 2.08 -15.67 -27.91
C LEU A 180 2.60 -17.10 -28.12
N ILE A 181 2.20 -18.04 -27.26
CA ILE A 181 2.56 -19.46 -27.40
C ILE A 181 2.04 -20.04 -28.73
N GLY A 182 0.81 -19.68 -29.13
CA GLY A 182 0.24 -20.10 -30.41
C GLY A 182 0.83 -19.43 -31.65
N ALA A 183 1.75 -18.48 -31.46
CA ALA A 183 2.41 -17.71 -32.51
C ALA A 183 3.95 -17.88 -32.48
N THR A 184 4.45 -18.89 -31.76
CA THR A 184 5.88 -19.10 -31.49
C THR A 184 6.71 -19.14 -32.78
N GLU A 185 6.24 -19.85 -33.81
CA GLU A 185 7.00 -20.04 -35.05
C GLU A 185 7.04 -18.74 -35.85
N THR A 186 5.89 -18.06 -35.98
CA THR A 186 5.78 -16.75 -36.61
C THR A 186 6.68 -15.71 -35.91
N ILE A 187 6.64 -15.64 -34.57
CA ILE A 187 7.45 -14.72 -33.75
C ILE A 187 8.94 -14.97 -33.96
N ASN A 188 9.38 -16.23 -33.93
CA ASN A 188 10.80 -16.59 -34.11
C ASN A 188 11.30 -16.30 -35.52
N LYS A 189 10.47 -16.58 -36.55
CA LYS A 189 10.82 -16.38 -37.96
C LYS A 189 10.95 -14.90 -38.30
N HIS A 190 9.95 -14.10 -37.93
CA HIS A 190 9.83 -12.72 -38.42
C HIS A 190 10.38 -11.67 -37.46
N LYS A 191 10.47 -12.00 -36.16
CA LYS A 191 10.94 -11.11 -35.09
C LYS A 191 10.17 -9.77 -35.02
N PRO A 192 8.82 -9.79 -35.05
CA PRO A 192 8.00 -8.58 -35.07
C PRO A 192 8.13 -7.78 -33.78
N ASP A 193 7.92 -6.46 -33.79
CA ASP A 193 7.64 -5.75 -32.55
C ASP A 193 6.29 -6.21 -31.98
N ILE A 194 6.21 -6.47 -30.68
CA ILE A 194 5.00 -7.00 -30.05
C ILE A 194 4.42 -5.93 -29.13
N LEU A 195 3.19 -5.49 -29.40
CA LEU A 195 2.43 -4.57 -28.55
C LEU A 195 1.40 -5.39 -27.76
N LEU A 196 1.53 -5.39 -26.44
CA LEU A 196 0.61 -6.09 -25.53
C LEU A 196 -0.19 -5.07 -24.73
N LYS A 197 -1.51 -5.28 -24.67
CA LYS A 197 -2.34 -4.67 -23.65
C LYS A 197 -2.49 -5.62 -22.46
N VAL A 198 -1.98 -5.21 -21.31
CA VAL A 198 -1.83 -6.00 -20.11
C VAL A 198 -2.65 -5.41 -18.97
N ASN A 199 -3.71 -6.11 -18.58
CA ASN A 199 -4.50 -5.79 -17.40
C ASN A 199 -4.49 -6.97 -16.42
N TRP A 200 -4.08 -6.70 -15.18
CA TRP A 200 -3.94 -7.70 -14.12
C TRP A 200 -5.22 -8.44 -13.78
N ALA A 201 -6.33 -7.72 -13.69
CA ALA A 201 -7.62 -8.31 -13.38
C ALA A 201 -8.11 -9.22 -14.52
N ASN A 202 -7.60 -9.00 -15.73
CA ASN A 202 -7.89 -9.82 -16.90
C ASN A 202 -7.00 -11.06 -16.99
N LEU A 203 -5.69 -10.93 -16.77
CA LEU A 203 -4.78 -12.09 -16.75
C LEU A 203 -5.17 -13.13 -15.69
N ASN A 204 -5.59 -12.67 -14.50
CA ASN A 204 -6.07 -13.55 -13.42
C ASN A 204 -7.30 -14.37 -13.79
N GLN A 205 -8.05 -14.01 -14.84
CA GLN A 205 -9.20 -14.80 -15.30
C GLN A 205 -8.79 -16.17 -15.88
N LEU A 206 -7.50 -16.34 -16.18
CA LEU A 206 -6.89 -17.55 -16.71
C LEU A 206 -5.70 -18.04 -15.86
N ASP A 207 -5.58 -17.56 -14.61
CA ASP A 207 -4.46 -17.85 -13.71
C ASP A 207 -3.08 -17.51 -14.34
N VAL A 208 -3.04 -16.50 -15.22
CA VAL A 208 -1.83 -15.98 -15.84
C VAL A 208 -1.38 -14.73 -15.08
N TYR A 209 -0.07 -14.56 -14.95
CA TYR A 209 0.55 -13.39 -14.33
C TYR A 209 1.42 -12.65 -15.36
N ILE A 210 1.69 -11.36 -15.14
CA ILE A 210 2.43 -10.54 -16.10
C ILE A 210 3.84 -11.07 -16.41
N ASN A 211 4.50 -11.63 -15.40
CA ASN A 211 5.82 -12.21 -15.54
C ASN A 211 5.79 -13.37 -16.53
N ASN A 212 4.71 -14.14 -16.60
CA ASN A 212 4.62 -15.20 -17.60
C ASN A 212 4.71 -14.65 -19.04
N LEU A 213 4.19 -13.44 -19.31
CA LEU A 213 4.31 -12.76 -20.60
C LEU A 213 5.74 -12.28 -20.85
N SER A 214 6.30 -11.55 -19.88
CA SER A 214 7.65 -10.97 -19.99
C SER A 214 8.71 -12.07 -20.07
N ASP A 215 8.67 -13.07 -19.20
CA ASP A 215 9.61 -14.20 -19.16
C ASP A 215 9.57 -14.99 -20.48
N TYR A 216 8.36 -15.24 -21.03
CA TYR A 216 8.21 -15.95 -22.29
C TYR A 216 8.85 -15.17 -23.46
N LEU A 217 8.63 -13.86 -23.55
CA LEU A 217 9.20 -13.03 -24.61
C LEU A 217 10.70 -12.80 -24.42
N GLU A 218 11.17 -12.63 -23.18
CA GLU A 218 12.60 -12.53 -22.86
C GLU A 218 13.36 -13.81 -23.20
N LEU A 219 12.75 -14.98 -22.98
CA LEU A 219 13.29 -16.27 -23.43
C LEU A 219 13.47 -16.32 -24.95
N LEU A 220 12.57 -15.68 -25.70
CA LEU A 220 12.66 -15.52 -27.16
C LEU A 220 13.62 -14.39 -27.59
N GLY A 221 14.33 -13.75 -26.64
CA GLY A 221 15.32 -12.71 -26.91
C GLY A 221 14.75 -11.29 -27.04
N TYR A 222 13.47 -11.09 -26.69
CA TYR A 222 12.86 -9.77 -26.70
C TYR A 222 13.18 -8.98 -25.43
N LYS A 223 13.07 -7.66 -25.55
CA LYS A 223 13.12 -6.74 -24.41
C LYS A 223 11.84 -5.94 -24.35
N GLY A 224 11.14 -6.02 -23.22
CA GLY A 224 9.91 -5.29 -22.95
C GLY A 224 10.16 -3.89 -22.40
N GLN A 225 9.26 -2.97 -22.70
CA GLN A 225 9.18 -1.65 -22.09
C GLN A 225 7.71 -1.25 -21.92
N TRP A 226 7.39 -0.64 -20.78
CA TRP A 226 6.10 -0.01 -20.56
C TRP A 226 6.02 1.32 -21.28
N ILE A 227 4.88 1.58 -21.91
CA ILE A 227 4.61 2.81 -22.67
C ILE A 227 3.26 3.43 -22.31
N GLY A 228 2.51 2.78 -21.42
CA GLY A 228 1.25 3.23 -20.85
C GLY A 228 0.93 2.47 -19.57
N ALA A 229 -0.19 2.80 -18.93
CA ALA A 229 -0.62 2.15 -17.68
C ALA A 229 -1.00 0.67 -17.86
N GLU A 230 -1.34 0.27 -19.08
CA GLU A 230 -1.71 -1.09 -19.46
C GLU A 230 -1.02 -1.53 -20.76
N ASP A 231 -0.06 -0.77 -21.30
CA ASP A 231 0.51 -1.03 -22.62
C ASP A 231 2.01 -1.29 -22.53
N MET A 232 2.44 -2.40 -23.14
CA MET A 232 3.85 -2.80 -23.22
C MET A 232 4.25 -3.02 -24.68
N VAL A 233 5.46 -2.59 -25.04
CA VAL A 233 6.10 -2.95 -26.31
C VAL A 233 7.32 -3.81 -26.05
N PHE A 234 7.39 -4.95 -26.73
CA PHE A 234 8.53 -5.85 -26.74
C PHE A 234 9.24 -5.79 -28.09
N ARG A 235 10.56 -5.67 -28.03
CA ARG A 235 11.40 -5.54 -29.23
C ARG A 235 12.52 -6.57 -29.26
N HIS A 236 12.73 -7.16 -30.43
CA HIS A 236 13.87 -8.04 -30.65
C HIS A 236 15.10 -7.22 -31.12
N PRO A 237 16.32 -7.47 -30.62
CA PRO A 237 17.55 -6.78 -31.06
C PRO A 237 17.77 -6.81 -32.58
N TYR A 238 17.43 -7.94 -33.21
CA TYR A 238 17.49 -8.17 -34.66
C TYR A 238 16.18 -7.88 -35.42
N GLY A 239 15.25 -7.10 -34.85
CA GLY A 239 14.01 -6.68 -35.54
C GLY A 239 14.26 -5.72 -36.71
N LYS A 240 13.29 -5.59 -37.62
CA LYS A 240 13.42 -4.89 -38.92
C LYS A 240 13.16 -3.37 -38.90
N SER A 241 12.81 -2.77 -37.76
CA SER A 241 12.52 -1.32 -37.65
C SER A 241 13.66 -0.45 -38.23
N ILE A 242 13.30 0.48 -39.13
CA ILE A 242 14.22 1.29 -39.95
C ILE A 242 14.72 2.53 -39.19
N CYS A 243 13.93 3.02 -38.24
CA CYS A 243 14.31 4.10 -37.34
C CYS A 243 13.60 3.90 -36.00
N LYS A 244 14.33 3.43 -35.00
CA LYS A 244 13.81 3.31 -33.63
C LYS A 244 13.68 4.71 -33.05
N LYS A 245 12.49 5.31 -33.12
CA LYS A 245 12.21 6.51 -32.34
C LYS A 245 12.45 6.15 -30.87
N PRO A 246 13.22 6.94 -30.10
CA PRO A 246 13.22 6.78 -28.66
C PRO A 246 11.79 7.09 -28.19
N TYR A 247 11.06 6.07 -27.75
CA TYR A 247 9.79 6.24 -27.04
C TYR A 247 9.99 6.97 -25.70
N PHE A 248 11.25 7.14 -25.29
CA PHE A 248 11.69 7.93 -24.16
C PHE A 248 11.55 9.44 -24.44
N VAL A 249 10.31 9.93 -24.40
CA VAL A 249 10.03 11.30 -23.93
C VAL A 249 8.97 11.29 -22.83
N ASP A 250 8.17 10.24 -22.69
CA ASP A 250 7.30 10.05 -21.53
C ASP A 250 7.68 8.77 -20.80
N ASN A 251 8.43 8.94 -19.72
CA ASN A 251 8.73 7.91 -18.71
C ASN A 251 7.41 7.22 -18.30
N PRO A 252 7.29 5.88 -18.20
CA PRO A 252 6.08 5.23 -17.66
C PRO A 252 5.69 5.69 -16.24
N GLY A 253 6.58 6.40 -15.54
CA GLY A 253 6.27 7.13 -14.29
C GLY A 253 5.58 8.49 -14.47
N ASN A 254 5.49 9.03 -15.68
CA ASN A 254 4.91 10.34 -15.95
C ASN A 254 3.38 10.23 -16.05
N CYS A 255 2.70 10.36 -14.92
CA CYS A 255 1.26 10.61 -14.87
C CYS A 255 0.86 11.98 -15.47
N GLY A 256 1.82 12.77 -15.97
CA GLY A 256 1.59 14.13 -16.45
C GLY A 256 1.35 15.14 -15.32
N LEU A 257 1.40 14.70 -14.06
CA LEU A 257 1.26 15.57 -12.89
C LEU A 257 2.54 16.35 -12.67
N LYS A 258 2.41 17.65 -12.47
CA LYS A 258 3.51 18.48 -12.02
C LYS A 258 3.61 18.42 -10.50
N VAL A 259 4.68 17.79 -9.99
CA VAL A 259 4.84 17.50 -8.55
C VAL A 259 5.92 18.39 -7.92
N ALA A 260 5.62 18.95 -6.75
CA ALA A 260 6.60 19.56 -5.85
C ALA A 260 6.73 18.73 -4.57
N ILE A 261 7.97 18.47 -4.14
CA ILE A 261 8.27 17.90 -2.83
C ILE A 261 8.87 18.99 -1.94
N VAL A 262 8.32 19.11 -0.75
CA VAL A 262 8.64 20.16 0.20
C VAL A 262 9.21 19.55 1.47
N LYS A 263 10.34 20.09 1.93
CA LYS A 263 10.97 19.72 3.20
C LYS A 263 11.43 20.97 3.94
N GLN A 264 11.67 20.83 5.23
CA GLN A 264 12.24 21.90 6.04
C GLN A 264 13.76 21.81 6.13
N ARG A 265 14.38 22.93 6.48
CA ARG A 265 15.78 22.99 6.91
C ARG A 265 15.98 22.07 8.11
N TYR A 266 17.16 21.47 8.20
CA TYR A 266 17.55 20.48 9.22
C TYR A 266 16.88 19.11 9.12
N ASP A 267 15.92 18.89 8.20
CA ASP A 267 15.71 17.53 7.71
C ASP A 267 16.94 17.12 6.89
N VAL A 268 17.72 16.21 7.43
CA VAL A 268 19.01 15.77 6.89
C VAL A 268 18.86 14.98 5.59
N PHE A 269 17.67 14.46 5.30
CA PHE A 269 17.40 13.63 4.12
C PHE A 269 16.94 14.47 2.92
N GLY A 270 17.18 14.00 1.71
CA GLY A 270 16.81 14.68 0.46
C GLY A 270 17.88 15.66 -0.01
N PRO A 271 17.52 16.61 -0.91
CA PRO A 271 18.46 17.63 -1.29
C PRO A 271 18.72 18.55 -0.12
N TRP A 272 19.93 19.08 -0.08
CA TRP A 272 20.28 20.19 0.80
C TRP A 272 19.93 21.56 0.22
N ARG A 273 19.39 21.62 -0.99
CA ARG A 273 19.08 22.86 -1.72
C ARG A 273 17.81 22.70 -2.54
N SER A 274 17.05 23.79 -2.72
CA SER A 274 15.91 23.78 -3.64
C SER A 274 16.40 23.65 -5.08
N GLY A 275 15.63 22.98 -5.93
CA GLY A 275 16.02 22.76 -7.31
C GLY A 275 14.88 22.21 -8.15
N LYS A 276 14.91 22.51 -9.45
CA LYS A 276 14.02 21.85 -10.40
C LYS A 276 14.52 20.46 -10.69
N TYR A 277 13.60 19.57 -11.07
CA TYR A 277 13.98 18.29 -11.63
C TYR A 277 14.81 18.51 -12.91
N ASP A 278 16.00 17.91 -12.95
CA ASP A 278 16.91 17.96 -14.10
C ASP A 278 17.34 16.53 -14.47
N LEU A 279 17.19 16.20 -15.75
CA LEU A 279 17.40 14.87 -16.34
C LEU A 279 18.89 14.53 -16.54
N VAL A 280 19.82 15.42 -16.19
CA VAL A 280 21.26 15.25 -16.46
C VAL A 280 21.90 14.22 -15.52
N HIS A 281 21.63 12.94 -15.83
CA HIS A 281 22.14 11.71 -15.22
C HIS A 281 21.81 11.53 -13.72
N PRO A 282 21.03 10.49 -13.32
CA PRO A 282 20.62 10.26 -11.92
C PRO A 282 21.79 10.28 -10.90
N LEU A 283 22.95 9.78 -11.32
CA LEU A 283 24.19 9.73 -10.54
C LEU A 283 24.85 11.08 -10.27
N ASN A 284 24.62 12.11 -11.09
CA ASN A 284 25.24 13.42 -10.88
C ASN A 284 24.62 14.15 -9.69
N VAL A 285 23.32 13.93 -9.48
CA VAL A 285 22.58 14.43 -8.31
C VAL A 285 23.10 13.77 -7.05
N LEU A 286 23.34 12.45 -7.05
CA LEU A 286 23.87 11.70 -5.91
C LEU A 286 25.21 12.22 -5.38
N LYS A 287 26.08 12.78 -6.24
CA LYS A 287 27.37 13.37 -5.82
C LYS A 287 27.22 14.65 -4.99
N LYS A 288 26.04 15.29 -5.01
CA LYS A 288 25.73 16.54 -4.29
C LYS A 288 24.56 16.38 -3.31
N TRP A 289 24.09 15.15 -3.10
CA TRP A 289 22.83 14.83 -2.44
C TRP A 289 23.07 13.74 -1.37
N PRO A 290 23.36 14.12 -0.12
CA PRO A 290 23.53 13.17 0.98
C PRO A 290 22.16 12.74 1.49
N SER A 291 21.65 11.59 1.05
CA SER A 291 20.27 11.20 1.36
C SER A 291 20.03 9.71 1.34
N LYS A 292 18.85 9.34 1.87
CA LYS A 292 18.12 8.11 1.52
C LYS A 292 17.92 8.00 0.02
N TYR A 293 18.25 6.82 -0.51
CA TYR A 293 18.06 6.49 -1.91
C TYR A 293 16.60 6.53 -2.37
N SER A 294 15.66 6.15 -1.48
CA SER A 294 14.23 6.18 -1.77
C SER A 294 13.70 7.56 -2.19
N TYR A 295 14.30 8.66 -1.72
CA TYR A 295 13.91 9.99 -2.20
C TYR A 295 14.42 10.29 -3.60
N LEU A 296 15.58 9.76 -3.97
CA LEU A 296 16.05 9.85 -5.35
C LEU A 296 15.06 9.14 -6.28
N GLU A 297 14.68 7.91 -5.94
CA GLU A 297 13.72 7.15 -6.74
C GLU A 297 12.34 7.83 -6.78
N MET A 298 11.84 8.33 -5.65
CA MET A 298 10.61 9.12 -5.60
C MET A 298 10.70 10.39 -6.47
N THR A 299 11.86 11.05 -6.49
CA THR A 299 12.10 12.23 -7.34
C THR A 299 12.07 11.87 -8.82
N HIS A 300 12.64 10.73 -9.21
CA HIS A 300 12.62 10.26 -10.60
C HIS A 300 11.23 9.81 -11.04
N LEU A 301 10.55 9.04 -10.19
CA LEU A 301 9.20 8.55 -10.46
C LEU A 301 8.22 9.71 -10.69
N PHE A 302 8.27 10.74 -9.84
CA PHE A 302 7.37 11.89 -9.92
C PHE A 302 7.90 13.06 -10.73
N GLN A 303 9.15 12.99 -11.24
CA GLN A 303 9.85 14.11 -11.86
C GLN A 303 9.75 15.41 -11.02
N ALA A 304 9.93 15.27 -9.71
CA ALA A 304 9.51 16.27 -8.75
C ALA A 304 10.53 17.41 -8.58
N ASP A 305 10.02 18.64 -8.54
CA ASP A 305 10.78 19.80 -8.08
C ASP A 305 10.90 19.76 -6.55
N TRP A 306 12.05 20.17 -6.01
CA TRP A 306 12.29 20.19 -4.56
C TRP A 306 12.36 21.61 -4.00
N LEU A 307 11.66 21.82 -2.89
CA LEU A 307 11.63 23.08 -2.14
C LEU A 307 12.08 22.85 -0.70
N VAL A 308 13.19 23.49 -0.33
CA VAL A 308 13.75 23.48 1.03
C VAL A 308 13.33 24.77 1.73
N LEU A 309 12.44 24.63 2.72
CA LEU A 309 11.87 25.73 3.49
C LEU A 309 12.68 26.00 4.77
N PRO A 310 12.48 27.15 5.43
CA PRO A 310 13.01 27.38 6.78
C PRO A 310 12.55 26.31 7.77
N PHE A 311 13.29 26.14 8.86
CA PHE A 311 12.91 25.25 9.95
C PHE A 311 11.64 25.80 10.63
N CYS A 312 10.57 25.02 10.60
CA CYS A 312 9.25 25.45 11.04
C CYS A 312 8.46 24.39 11.82
N HIS A 313 8.96 23.14 11.86
CA HIS A 313 8.38 22.07 12.65
C HIS A 313 9.45 21.32 13.45
N ASP A 314 9.33 21.44 14.76
CA ASP A 314 10.27 20.89 15.73
C ASP A 314 9.89 19.47 16.15
N SER A 315 10.37 18.49 15.36
CA SER A 315 10.22 17.07 15.70
C SER A 315 11.43 16.56 16.50
N LYS A 316 11.19 15.63 17.44
CA LYS A 316 12.25 15.00 18.24
C LYS A 316 13.39 14.42 17.38
N ASN A 317 13.06 13.86 16.21
CA ASN A 317 14.05 13.31 15.28
C ASN A 317 14.93 14.40 14.66
N VAL A 318 14.32 15.50 14.19
CA VAL A 318 15.07 16.62 13.63
C VAL A 318 15.96 17.26 14.70
N ARG A 319 15.44 17.45 15.93
CA ARG A 319 16.21 17.99 17.05
C ARG A 319 17.42 17.12 17.41
N GLN A 320 17.23 15.81 17.53
CA GLN A 320 18.34 14.87 17.79
C GLN A 320 19.45 15.01 16.73
N LYS A 321 19.11 15.19 15.45
CA LYS A 321 20.09 15.35 14.38
C LYS A 321 20.80 16.71 14.41
N ILE A 322 20.07 17.77 14.76
CA ILE A 322 20.65 19.12 14.94
C ILE A 322 21.70 19.07 16.05
N ASP A 323 21.38 18.49 17.20
CA ASP A 323 22.27 18.48 18.38
C ASP A 323 23.67 17.91 18.08
N PHE A 324 23.78 16.96 17.13
CA PHE A 324 25.06 16.35 16.75
C PHE A 324 25.70 16.98 15.50
N HIS A 325 24.95 17.66 14.63
CA HIS A 325 25.42 18.03 13.29
C HIS A 325 25.06 19.45 12.83
N GLN A 326 24.65 20.32 13.74
CA GLN A 326 24.19 21.67 13.44
C GLN A 326 25.14 22.44 12.51
N GLN A 327 26.44 22.48 12.83
CA GLN A 327 27.43 23.22 12.04
C GLN A 327 27.51 22.71 10.59
N THR A 328 27.60 21.39 10.40
CA THR A 328 27.60 20.77 9.07
C THR A 328 26.34 21.12 8.27
N LEU A 329 25.17 21.13 8.92
CA LEU A 329 23.91 21.47 8.26
C LEU A 329 23.83 22.96 7.91
N ASP A 330 24.31 23.84 8.79
CA ASP A 330 24.37 25.28 8.57
C ASP A 330 25.33 25.65 7.42
N ASP A 331 26.47 24.96 7.32
CA ASP A 331 27.49 25.22 6.30
C ASP A 331 27.08 24.74 4.89
N ASN A 332 26.17 23.76 4.79
CA ASN A 332 25.89 23.08 3.52
C ASN A 332 24.46 23.19 3.00
N MET A 333 23.45 23.43 3.86
CA MET A 333 22.06 23.55 3.43
C MET A 333 21.68 24.96 3.00
N GLU A 334 21.08 25.09 1.81
CA GLU A 334 20.48 26.31 1.31
C GLU A 334 18.95 26.18 1.31
N TYR A 335 18.27 27.15 1.90
CA TYR A 335 16.81 27.19 1.98
C TYR A 335 16.27 28.48 1.37
N LEU A 336 14.98 28.49 1.02
CA LEU A 336 14.31 29.67 0.51
C LEU A 336 13.90 30.58 1.68
N PRO A 337 14.51 31.78 1.84
CA PRO A 337 14.23 32.63 3.00
C PRO A 337 12.87 33.30 2.92
N ASN A 338 12.36 33.56 1.71
CA ASN A 338 11.02 34.08 1.50
C ASN A 338 10.09 32.98 1.02
N VAL A 339 9.17 32.61 1.89
CA VAL A 339 8.21 31.53 1.65
C VAL A 339 6.83 32.06 1.27
N ALA A 340 6.54 33.33 1.58
CA ALA A 340 5.28 33.98 1.25
C ALA A 340 5.18 34.21 -0.27
N GLY A 341 4.23 33.54 -0.92
CA GLY A 341 4.00 33.66 -2.36
C GLY A 341 4.74 32.63 -3.22
N LEU A 342 5.24 31.54 -2.64
CA LEU A 342 5.68 30.40 -3.45
C LEU A 342 4.55 29.94 -4.36
N PRO A 343 4.81 29.69 -5.66
CA PRO A 343 3.78 29.32 -6.62
C PRO A 343 3.41 27.84 -6.50
N LEU A 344 3.09 27.37 -5.28
CA LEU A 344 2.70 25.98 -5.00
C LEU A 344 1.42 25.59 -5.76
N GLU A 345 0.54 26.55 -6.02
CA GLU A 345 -0.66 26.38 -6.84
C GLU A 345 -0.38 26.16 -8.35
N ASN A 346 0.88 26.31 -8.79
CA ASN A 346 1.30 25.96 -10.16
C ASN A 346 1.68 24.48 -10.31
N TYR A 347 1.54 23.68 -9.24
CA TYR A 347 1.75 22.24 -9.22
C TYR A 347 0.39 21.54 -9.09
N ASP A 348 0.31 20.32 -9.60
CA ASP A 348 -0.87 19.48 -9.41
C ASP A 348 -0.84 18.81 -8.04
N VAL A 349 0.35 18.42 -7.57
CA VAL A 349 0.56 17.77 -6.28
C VAL A 349 1.71 18.45 -5.53
N VAL A 350 1.50 18.72 -4.25
CA VAL A 350 2.51 19.22 -3.32
C VAL A 350 2.64 18.22 -2.18
N ILE A 351 3.77 17.50 -2.12
CA ILE A 351 4.07 16.51 -1.09
C ILE A 351 5.00 17.11 -0.05
N SER A 352 4.53 17.24 1.19
CA SER A 352 5.34 17.74 2.30
C SER A 352 5.91 16.59 3.15
N LEU A 353 7.22 16.53 3.39
CA LEU A 353 7.85 15.45 4.18
C LEU A 353 7.60 15.53 5.69
N ASP A 354 7.16 16.69 6.14
CA ASP A 354 6.67 16.99 7.48
C ASP A 354 5.39 17.84 7.34
N PRO A 355 4.54 17.98 8.36
CA PRO A 355 3.36 18.85 8.31
C PRO A 355 3.72 20.34 8.47
N ILE A 356 4.55 20.85 7.56
CA ILE A 356 5.17 22.18 7.62
C ILE A 356 4.46 23.24 6.77
N LEU A 357 3.43 22.86 6.01
CA LEU A 357 2.63 23.78 5.21
C LEU A 357 1.36 24.19 5.96
N ARG A 358 0.82 25.36 5.61
CA ARG A 358 -0.59 25.72 5.84
C ARG A 358 -1.29 25.80 4.49
N PRO A 359 -1.74 24.67 3.92
CA PRO A 359 -2.43 24.69 2.65
C PRO A 359 -3.69 25.56 2.70
N PRO A 360 -4.02 26.30 1.63
CA PRO A 360 -5.27 27.01 1.53
C PRO A 360 -6.44 26.01 1.43
N GLN A 361 -7.53 26.27 2.15
CA GLN A 361 -8.72 25.39 2.17
C GLN A 361 -9.34 25.16 0.78
N ASN A 362 -9.16 26.11 -0.16
CA ASN A 362 -9.72 26.05 -1.51
C ASN A 362 -8.65 26.10 -2.62
N GLY A 363 -7.43 25.61 -2.33
CA GLY A 363 -6.36 25.53 -3.33
C GLY A 363 -6.73 24.62 -4.50
N LYS A 364 -6.11 24.85 -5.67
CA LYS A 364 -6.23 23.97 -6.84
C LYS A 364 -5.28 22.78 -6.74
N ALA A 365 -4.09 23.00 -6.20
CA ALA A 365 -3.10 21.94 -5.99
C ALA A 365 -3.56 20.93 -4.93
N LEU A 366 -3.29 19.66 -5.13
CA LEU A 366 -3.47 18.61 -4.12
C LEU A 366 -2.34 18.68 -3.10
N TYR A 367 -2.65 19.05 -1.86
CA TYR A 367 -1.71 19.14 -0.77
C TYR A 367 -1.70 17.84 0.02
N THR A 368 -0.54 17.19 0.05
CA THR A 368 -0.35 15.93 0.76
C THR A 368 0.83 16.04 1.71
N TYR A 369 0.89 15.16 2.70
CA TYR A 369 2.09 15.00 3.50
C TYR A 369 2.46 13.55 3.68
N PHE A 370 3.76 13.30 3.64
CA PHE A 370 4.43 12.02 3.75
C PHE A 370 5.35 12.10 4.97
N GLN A 371 4.85 11.73 6.14
CA GLN A 371 5.63 11.90 7.37
C GLN A 371 6.70 10.80 7.46
N ASN A 372 7.97 11.19 7.38
CA ASN A 372 9.09 10.24 7.36
C ASN A 372 9.19 9.32 8.57
N GLU A 373 8.74 9.78 9.73
CA GLU A 373 8.84 9.07 11.00
C GLU A 373 7.45 8.67 11.52
N HIS A 374 7.31 7.39 11.84
CA HIS A 374 6.02 6.76 12.14
C HIS A 374 5.80 6.47 13.64
N HIS A 375 6.75 6.88 14.48
CA HIS A 375 6.70 6.74 15.94
C HIS A 375 6.19 8.01 16.65
N HIS A 376 5.66 8.98 15.90
CA HIS A 376 5.18 10.26 16.41
C HIS A 376 3.65 10.30 16.57
N SER A 377 3.19 11.18 17.46
CA SER A 377 1.77 11.45 17.70
C SER A 377 1.03 11.90 16.45
N GLU A 378 1.66 12.75 15.66
CA GLU A 378 1.15 13.35 14.43
C GLU A 378 0.87 12.26 13.40
N TYR A 379 1.78 11.30 13.24
CA TYR A 379 1.59 10.16 12.35
C TYR A 379 0.34 9.37 12.74
N THR A 380 0.21 9.07 14.04
CA THR A 380 -0.91 8.29 14.57
C THR A 380 -2.24 9.04 14.44
N GLN A 381 -2.23 10.35 14.63
CA GLN A 381 -3.39 11.22 14.39
C GLN A 381 -3.80 11.22 12.91
N SER A 382 -2.79 11.32 12.04
CA SER A 382 -2.92 11.38 10.60
C SER A 382 -3.53 10.13 9.98
N LEU A 383 -3.29 8.96 10.57
CA LEU A 383 -3.94 7.70 10.20
C LEU A 383 -5.47 7.72 10.34
N ARG A 384 -6.01 8.61 11.18
CA ARG A 384 -7.47 8.73 11.37
C ARG A 384 -8.06 9.79 10.46
N ASN A 385 -7.37 10.91 10.31
CA ASN A 385 -7.76 12.01 9.45
C ASN A 385 -6.51 12.86 9.12
N PRO A 386 -6.36 13.38 7.90
CA PRO A 386 -5.25 14.28 7.59
C PRO A 386 -5.27 15.52 8.48
N LEU A 387 -4.08 16.08 8.72
CA LEU A 387 -3.94 17.34 9.46
C LEU A 387 -4.66 18.50 8.75
N PRO A 388 -5.15 19.50 9.49
CA PRO A 388 -5.92 20.59 8.92
C PRO A 388 -5.25 21.26 7.72
N GLY A 389 -6.01 21.36 6.62
CA GLY A 389 -5.54 21.94 5.34
C GLY A 389 -5.00 20.93 4.35
N TYR A 390 -4.49 19.77 4.78
CA TYR A 390 -4.03 18.73 3.86
C TYR A 390 -5.19 17.90 3.32
N ASP A 391 -5.10 17.53 2.04
CA ASP A 391 -6.08 16.67 1.37
C ASP A 391 -5.78 15.19 1.61
N LEU A 392 -4.50 14.79 1.61
CA LEU A 392 -4.11 13.41 1.87
C LEU A 392 -3.02 13.32 2.92
N PHE A 393 -3.15 12.28 3.76
CA PHE A 393 -2.01 11.73 4.48
C PHE A 393 -1.50 10.49 3.74
N LEU A 394 -0.22 10.52 3.36
CA LEU A 394 0.44 9.43 2.65
C LEU A 394 1.07 8.49 3.69
N ASP A 395 0.32 7.45 4.06
CA ASP A 395 0.71 6.49 5.09
C ASP A 395 1.68 5.44 4.56
N HIS A 396 2.97 5.66 4.80
CA HIS A 396 4.03 4.77 4.34
C HIS A 396 4.15 3.46 5.12
N MET A 397 3.40 3.27 6.20
CA MET A 397 3.31 1.98 6.91
C MET A 397 2.19 1.09 6.35
N MET A 398 1.44 1.57 5.34
CA MET A 398 0.36 0.85 4.66
C MET A 398 -0.73 0.32 5.62
N LYS A 399 -1.08 1.10 6.65
CA LYS A 399 -2.16 0.81 7.60
C LYS A 399 -3.50 1.42 7.17
N ALA A 400 -3.47 2.48 6.38
CA ALA A 400 -4.62 3.14 5.79
C ALA A 400 -5.18 2.35 4.58
N PRO A 401 -6.37 2.69 4.08
CA PRO A 401 -6.91 2.07 2.87
C PRO A 401 -6.03 2.33 1.64
N SER A 402 -5.94 1.38 0.71
CA SER A 402 -5.16 1.50 -0.54
C SER A 402 -5.85 2.30 -1.65
N TRP A 403 -7.02 2.89 -1.38
CA TRP A 403 -7.82 3.64 -2.34
C TRP A 403 -8.29 4.96 -1.75
N VAL A 404 -8.40 5.97 -2.60
CA VAL A 404 -8.97 7.28 -2.27
C VAL A 404 -10.46 7.25 -2.58
N TYR A 405 -11.29 7.36 -1.56
CA TYR A 405 -12.75 7.41 -1.65
C TYR A 405 -13.27 8.84 -1.48
N ASP A 406 -12.59 9.65 -0.67
CA ASP A 406 -12.97 11.03 -0.37
C ASP A 406 -11.71 11.87 -0.05
N LEU A 407 -11.84 13.19 0.00
CA LEU A 407 -10.85 14.14 0.50
C LEU A 407 -11.48 15.00 1.61
N PRO A 408 -10.81 15.22 2.76
CA PRO A 408 -9.49 14.72 3.09
C PRO A 408 -9.49 13.26 3.59
N GLN A 409 -8.45 12.48 3.27
CA GLN A 409 -8.35 11.07 3.67
C GLN A 409 -6.90 10.59 3.87
N PRO A 410 -6.61 9.69 4.85
CA PRO A 410 -5.36 8.94 4.86
C PRO A 410 -5.41 7.78 3.85
N VAL A 411 -4.32 7.59 3.11
CA VAL A 411 -4.20 6.53 2.09
C VAL A 411 -2.89 5.77 2.28
N ALA A 412 -2.95 4.45 2.16
CA ALA A 412 -1.74 3.62 2.15
C ALA A 412 -0.90 4.05 0.94
N PHE A 413 0.32 4.48 1.22
CA PHE A 413 1.19 5.08 0.22
C PHE A 413 2.61 4.60 0.47
N PRO A 414 3.03 3.49 -0.15
CA PRO A 414 4.32 2.89 0.15
C PRO A 414 5.48 3.79 -0.32
N TYR A 415 6.72 3.45 0.02
CA TYR A 415 7.90 4.16 -0.48
C TYR A 415 7.95 4.14 -2.01
N PRO A 416 7.61 5.23 -2.73
CA PRO A 416 7.51 5.20 -4.18
C PRO A 416 8.91 5.11 -4.77
N ARG A 417 9.05 4.37 -5.87
CA ARG A 417 10.36 4.14 -6.46
C ARG A 417 10.32 3.77 -7.93
N ASP A 418 11.48 3.92 -8.59
CA ASP A 418 11.73 3.54 -9.98
C ASP A 418 12.82 2.44 -10.00
N PRO A 419 12.42 1.15 -10.04
CA PRO A 419 13.37 0.04 -9.95
C PRO A 419 14.35 -0.03 -11.13
N PHE A 420 14.01 0.57 -12.28
CA PHE A 420 14.88 0.56 -13.47
C PHE A 420 16.08 1.50 -13.31
N VAL A 421 15.86 2.67 -12.69
CA VAL A 421 16.94 3.59 -12.31
C VAL A 421 17.92 2.88 -11.37
N THR A 422 17.39 2.14 -10.40
CA THR A 422 18.18 1.44 -9.37
C THR A 422 19.09 0.38 -9.95
N ARG A 423 18.59 -0.44 -10.88
CA ARG A 423 19.40 -1.47 -11.56
C ARG A 423 20.43 -0.90 -12.49
N GLY A 424 20.11 0.18 -13.21
CA GLY A 424 21.04 0.84 -14.12
C GLY A 424 22.26 1.45 -13.41
N ILE A 425 22.12 1.76 -12.12
CA ILE A 425 23.14 2.42 -11.30
C ILE A 425 24.11 1.44 -10.63
N CYS A 426 23.67 0.21 -10.36
CA CYS A 426 24.47 -0.82 -9.69
C CYS A 426 24.73 -2.05 -10.57
N PRO A 427 25.42 -1.93 -11.72
CA PRO A 427 25.78 -3.08 -12.54
C PRO A 427 26.91 -3.84 -11.85
N GLY A 428 26.61 -5.00 -11.26
CA GLY A 428 27.61 -5.83 -10.58
C GLY A 428 27.29 -7.30 -10.71
N GLU A 429 28.33 -8.14 -10.76
CA GLU A 429 28.18 -9.59 -10.66
C GLU A 429 27.71 -9.96 -9.24
N GLN A 430 26.60 -10.68 -9.16
CA GLN A 430 26.08 -11.19 -7.89
C GLN A 430 26.97 -12.33 -7.39
N SER A 431 27.28 -12.29 -6.09
CA SER A 431 27.86 -13.41 -5.35
C SER A 431 26.77 -14.21 -4.63
N ASP A 432 27.12 -15.37 -4.10
CA ASP A 432 26.22 -16.20 -3.30
C ASP A 432 25.99 -15.66 -1.87
N ALA A 433 26.57 -14.50 -1.52
CA ALA A 433 26.40 -13.86 -0.22
C ALA A 433 24.94 -13.47 0.06
N ILE A 434 24.58 -13.46 1.35
CA ILE A 434 23.22 -13.13 1.82
C ILE A 434 23.27 -11.82 2.59
N TRP A 435 22.44 -10.86 2.19
CA TRP A 435 22.26 -9.62 2.93
C TRP A 435 21.26 -9.81 4.06
N PHE A 436 21.67 -9.56 5.30
CA PHE A 436 20.77 -9.52 6.45
C PHE A 436 20.52 -8.06 6.87
N ASP A 437 19.25 -7.72 7.15
CA ASP A 437 18.98 -6.43 7.81
C ASP A 437 19.71 -6.37 9.16
N LYS A 438 20.50 -5.33 9.39
CA LYS A 438 21.31 -5.22 10.61
C LYS A 438 20.44 -5.28 11.87
N ARG A 439 19.23 -4.70 11.87
CA ARG A 439 18.32 -4.77 13.02
C ARG A 439 17.85 -6.19 13.27
N PHE A 440 17.67 -6.96 12.19
CA PHE A 440 17.33 -8.38 12.30
C PHE A 440 18.47 -9.17 12.97
N VAL A 441 19.71 -9.00 12.51
CA VAL A 441 20.89 -9.62 13.16
C VAL A 441 21.01 -9.17 14.60
N MET A 442 20.85 -7.87 14.87
CA MET A 442 20.87 -7.34 16.24
C MET A 442 19.81 -8.01 17.11
N MET A 443 18.57 -8.19 16.64
CA MET A 443 17.54 -8.84 17.45
C MET A 443 17.90 -10.30 17.77
N LEU A 444 18.50 -11.03 16.81
CA LEU A 444 18.96 -12.40 17.02
C LEU A 444 20.08 -12.50 18.06
N THR A 445 20.95 -11.49 18.13
CA THR A 445 22.05 -11.43 19.10
C THR A 445 21.58 -11.37 20.55
N HIS A 446 20.44 -10.75 20.83
CA HIS A 446 20.12 -10.32 22.20
C HIS A 446 19.25 -11.30 22.99
N GLY A 447 18.52 -12.23 22.36
CA GLY A 447 17.36 -12.81 23.04
C GLY A 447 16.47 -11.71 23.63
N ASN A 448 15.55 -12.02 24.54
CA ASN A 448 14.66 -10.99 25.09
C ASN A 448 15.32 -10.05 26.14
N GLU A 449 16.59 -10.21 26.52
CA GLU A 449 17.18 -9.43 27.64
C GLU A 449 18.68 -9.08 27.45
N VAL A 450 18.95 -7.76 27.34
CA VAL A 450 20.19 -7.00 27.64
C VAL A 450 21.42 -7.11 26.70
N PHE A 451 21.94 -5.92 26.33
CA PHE A 451 23.05 -5.64 25.42
C PHE A 451 24.42 -6.21 25.85
N HIS A 452 25.00 -7.10 25.03
CA HIS A 452 26.43 -7.41 25.04
C HIS A 452 27.02 -7.28 23.62
N ARG A 453 27.96 -6.34 23.44
CA ARG A 453 28.65 -6.09 22.16
C ARG A 453 29.40 -7.33 21.60
N GLY A 454 29.74 -8.33 22.43
CA GLY A 454 30.44 -9.54 21.97
C GLY A 454 29.57 -10.62 21.30
N GLY A 455 28.24 -10.46 21.29
CA GLY A 455 27.33 -11.44 20.70
C GLY A 455 27.06 -11.27 19.21
N PHE A 456 27.31 -10.08 18.65
CA PHE A 456 26.91 -9.75 17.27
C PHE A 456 27.80 -10.48 16.25
N GLU A 457 29.12 -10.44 16.42
CA GLU A 457 30.07 -11.17 15.59
C GLU A 457 29.86 -12.69 15.70
N SER A 458 29.56 -13.18 16.91
CA SER A 458 29.20 -14.59 17.14
C SER A 458 27.93 -14.99 16.39
N THR A 459 26.92 -14.11 16.38
CA THR A 459 25.66 -14.32 15.65
C THR A 459 25.89 -14.35 14.15
N VAL A 460 26.68 -13.40 13.62
CA VAL A 460 27.08 -13.40 12.21
C VAL A 460 27.80 -14.71 11.84
N ALA A 461 28.82 -15.10 12.61
CA ALA A 461 29.57 -16.34 12.37
C ALA A 461 28.66 -17.59 12.45
N SER A 462 27.68 -17.60 13.36
CA SER A 462 26.68 -18.65 13.47
C SER A 462 25.78 -18.72 12.23
N LEU A 463 25.31 -17.57 11.73
CA LEU A 463 24.51 -17.49 10.50
C LEU A 463 25.32 -17.94 9.28
N GLU A 464 26.57 -17.50 9.14
CA GLU A 464 27.46 -17.92 8.05
C GLU A 464 27.68 -19.44 8.06
N LYS A 465 27.94 -20.01 9.24
CA LYS A 465 28.06 -21.46 9.42
C LYS A 465 26.76 -22.19 9.08
N ARG A 466 25.62 -21.65 9.50
CA ARG A 466 24.30 -22.25 9.29
C ARG A 466 23.90 -22.28 7.82
N PHE A 467 24.06 -21.16 7.11
CA PHE A 467 23.63 -21.02 5.71
C PHE A 467 24.73 -21.33 4.69
N ARG A 468 25.96 -21.61 5.16
CA ARG A 468 27.14 -21.88 4.33
C ARG A 468 27.35 -20.79 3.27
N SER A 469 27.15 -19.55 3.67
CA SER A 469 27.27 -18.38 2.81
C SER A 469 27.74 -17.18 3.64
N GLN A 470 28.43 -16.25 3.00
CA GLN A 470 28.87 -15.00 3.62
C GLN A 470 27.67 -14.14 4.00
N VAL A 471 27.69 -13.60 5.22
CA VAL A 471 26.65 -12.70 5.71
C VAL A 471 27.11 -11.26 5.54
N MET A 472 26.34 -10.51 4.75
CA MET A 472 26.60 -9.10 4.46
C MET A 472 25.57 -8.22 5.16
N PHE A 473 26.01 -7.07 5.67
CA PHE A 473 25.17 -6.04 6.29
C PHE A 473 25.96 -4.72 6.31
N ARG A 474 25.26 -3.59 6.50
CA ARG A 474 25.92 -2.28 6.65
C ARG A 474 26.05 -1.89 8.13
N ASN A 475 27.27 -1.60 8.58
CA ASN A 475 27.49 -0.87 9.83
C ASN A 475 27.20 0.61 9.59
N LEU A 476 26.04 1.06 10.08
CA LEU A 476 25.69 2.47 10.13
C LEU A 476 26.46 3.13 11.28
N ASP A 477 27.56 3.81 10.97
CA ASP A 477 28.18 4.79 11.87
C ASP A 477 27.49 6.13 11.61
N PHE A 478 26.80 6.65 12.64
CA PHE A 478 26.07 7.93 12.60
C PHE A 478 27.02 9.15 12.69
N GLU A 479 28.33 8.94 12.76
CA GLU A 479 29.29 9.97 13.20
C GLU A 479 29.64 11.00 12.11
N ASP A 480 29.48 10.69 10.82
CA ASP A 480 29.78 11.62 9.74
C ASP A 480 28.61 11.74 8.75
N MET A 481 27.70 12.70 8.95
CA MET A 481 26.56 12.93 8.05
C MET A 481 26.92 13.38 6.64
N THR A 482 28.17 13.82 6.39
CA THR A 482 28.63 14.10 5.01
C THR A 482 29.00 12.82 4.26
N ARG A 483 29.32 11.74 5.00
CA ARG A 483 29.55 10.38 4.50
C ARG A 483 28.46 9.38 4.84
N TRP A 484 27.50 9.77 5.67
CA TRP A 484 26.47 8.89 6.20
C TRP A 484 25.58 8.46 5.05
N GLY A 485 25.71 7.18 4.70
CA GLY A 485 25.02 6.60 3.57
C GLY A 485 25.34 7.35 2.30
N ASP A 486 26.57 7.21 1.76
CA ASP A 486 26.69 7.18 0.30
C ASP A 486 25.72 6.10 -0.18
N PRO A 487 24.50 6.49 -0.63
CA PRO A 487 23.44 5.53 -0.88
C PRO A 487 23.86 4.63 -2.04
N LEU A 488 24.74 5.12 -2.90
CA LEU A 488 25.37 4.35 -3.96
C LEU A 488 26.23 3.24 -3.38
N SER A 489 27.15 3.51 -2.44
CA SER A 489 27.97 2.46 -1.81
C SER A 489 27.11 1.40 -1.08
N TYR A 490 26.06 1.83 -0.38
CA TYR A 490 25.13 0.93 0.30
C TYR A 490 24.43 0.00 -0.68
N LEU A 491 23.90 0.54 -1.78
CA LEU A 491 23.24 -0.25 -2.81
C LEU A 491 24.23 -1.11 -3.59
N GLN A 492 25.43 -0.62 -3.88
CA GLN A 492 26.48 -1.40 -4.54
C GLN A 492 26.94 -2.58 -3.70
N ASP A 493 27.04 -2.41 -2.38
CA ASP A 493 27.34 -3.52 -1.47
C ASP A 493 26.20 -4.52 -1.41
N MET A 494 24.95 -4.05 -1.38
CA MET A 494 23.78 -4.91 -1.41
C MET A 494 23.62 -5.66 -2.74
N ALA A 495 23.90 -5.00 -3.87
CA ALA A 495 23.81 -5.57 -5.21
C ALA A 495 24.75 -6.76 -5.44
N LYS A 496 25.79 -6.89 -4.62
CA LYS A 496 26.70 -8.05 -4.64
C LYS A 496 26.09 -9.31 -4.03
N CYS A 497 24.96 -9.21 -3.33
CA CYS A 497 24.31 -10.35 -2.70
C CYS A 497 23.26 -11.01 -3.61
N SER A 498 22.97 -12.29 -3.38
CA SER A 498 21.92 -13.02 -4.10
C SER A 498 20.56 -12.87 -3.44
N CYS A 499 20.55 -12.82 -2.11
CA CYS A 499 19.36 -12.84 -1.27
C CYS A 499 19.39 -11.72 -0.22
N TYR A 500 18.22 -11.26 0.17
CA TYR A 500 17.99 -10.37 1.31
C TYR A 500 17.10 -11.07 2.34
N VAL A 501 17.40 -10.90 3.63
CA VAL A 501 16.62 -11.50 4.72
C VAL A 501 16.26 -10.46 5.78
N ASN A 502 14.96 -10.38 6.07
CA ASN A 502 14.44 -9.69 7.26
C ASN A 502 13.11 -10.33 7.71
N LEU A 503 13.07 -10.88 8.93
CA LEU A 503 11.87 -11.52 9.48
C LEU A 503 11.22 -10.75 10.63
N ILE A 504 11.66 -9.52 10.92
CA ILE A 504 11.23 -8.79 12.12
C ILE A 504 10.41 -7.56 11.81
N ALA A 505 9.47 -7.25 12.71
CA ALA A 505 8.54 -6.12 12.61
C ALA A 505 9.17 -4.75 12.88
N CYS A 506 10.50 -4.63 12.84
CA CYS A 506 11.20 -3.40 13.17
C CYS A 506 11.48 -2.62 11.89
N GLY A 507 10.54 -1.74 11.54
CA GLY A 507 10.68 -0.77 10.46
C GLY A 507 9.66 -0.92 9.34
N ALA A 508 9.63 0.09 8.47
CA ALA A 508 8.65 0.24 7.41
C ALA A 508 8.96 -0.59 6.13
N GLY A 509 9.90 -1.54 6.15
CA GLY A 509 10.21 -2.37 4.97
C GLY A 509 11.10 -1.73 3.89
N GLN A 510 11.69 -0.54 4.14
CA GLN A 510 12.53 0.17 3.16
C GLN A 510 13.68 -0.70 2.59
N GLY A 511 14.48 -1.34 3.46
CA GLY A 511 15.63 -2.14 3.02
C GLY A 511 15.23 -3.39 2.20
N LEU A 512 14.03 -3.92 2.43
CA LEU A 512 13.48 -5.00 1.62
C LEU A 512 13.13 -4.51 0.22
N CYS A 513 12.55 -3.32 0.12
CA CYS A 513 12.27 -2.70 -1.17
C CYS A 513 13.59 -2.37 -1.91
N ASP A 514 14.62 -1.90 -1.20
CA ASP A 514 15.96 -1.63 -1.75
C ASP A 514 16.55 -2.89 -2.39
N ALA A 515 16.52 -4.00 -1.66
CA ALA A 515 16.99 -5.29 -2.14
C ALA A 515 16.20 -5.77 -3.37
N ALA A 516 14.88 -5.69 -3.32
CA ALA A 516 14.04 -6.11 -4.42
C ALA A 516 14.27 -5.23 -5.68
N SER A 517 14.42 -3.91 -5.53
CA SER A 517 14.77 -3.01 -6.65
C SER A 517 16.09 -3.40 -7.29
N LEU A 518 17.09 -3.82 -6.51
CA LEU A 518 18.37 -4.35 -6.99
C LEU A 518 18.27 -5.78 -7.57
N GLY A 519 17.09 -6.37 -7.53
CA GLY A 519 16.78 -7.68 -8.07
C GLY A 519 17.09 -8.84 -7.13
N LEU A 520 17.49 -8.62 -5.86
CA LEU A 520 17.77 -9.70 -4.90
C LEU A 520 16.50 -10.50 -4.57
N ILE A 521 16.66 -11.79 -4.24
CA ILE A 521 15.57 -12.61 -3.71
C ILE A 521 15.31 -12.24 -2.25
N CYS A 522 14.11 -11.75 -1.94
CA CYS A 522 13.77 -11.22 -0.63
C CYS A 522 13.01 -12.24 0.21
N PHE A 523 13.59 -12.67 1.33
CA PHE A 523 12.93 -13.46 2.37
C PHE A 523 12.39 -12.53 3.47
N GLY A 524 11.09 -12.66 3.72
CA GLY A 524 10.34 -11.74 4.56
C GLY A 524 9.45 -12.41 5.60
N SER A 525 8.93 -11.65 6.56
CA SER A 525 7.94 -12.15 7.51
C SER A 525 6.55 -12.20 6.89
N ALA A 526 5.83 -13.32 7.05
CA ALA A 526 4.41 -13.44 6.68
C ALA A 526 3.48 -12.47 7.45
N LYS A 527 3.98 -11.84 8.52
CA LYS A 527 3.21 -10.94 9.40
C LYS A 527 3.22 -9.48 8.96
N LEU A 528 4.10 -9.10 8.02
CA LEU A 528 4.38 -7.69 7.71
C LEU A 528 3.81 -7.26 6.35
N PRO A 529 3.16 -6.08 6.25
CA PRO A 529 2.55 -5.61 5.01
C PRO A 529 3.51 -5.55 3.81
N TYR A 530 4.67 -4.89 3.96
CA TYR A 530 5.66 -4.79 2.87
C TYR A 530 6.22 -6.13 2.43
N HIS A 531 6.43 -7.03 3.38
CA HIS A 531 7.00 -8.34 3.10
C HIS A 531 5.99 -9.15 2.30
N LYS A 532 4.71 -9.16 2.70
CA LYS A 532 3.63 -9.78 1.94
C LYS A 532 3.41 -9.13 0.56
N ALA A 533 3.58 -7.82 0.47
CA ALA A 533 3.38 -7.09 -0.77
C ALA A 533 4.48 -7.41 -1.80
N ILE A 534 5.73 -7.56 -1.37
CA ILE A 534 6.87 -7.69 -2.28
C ILE A 534 7.40 -9.11 -2.38
N CYS A 535 7.56 -9.84 -1.28
CA CYS A 535 8.12 -11.19 -1.31
C CYS A 535 7.20 -12.16 -2.04
N HIS A 536 7.79 -13.07 -2.81
CA HIS A 536 7.07 -14.25 -3.30
C HIS A 536 6.54 -15.06 -2.10
N PRO A 537 5.34 -15.69 -2.17
CA PRO A 537 4.76 -16.44 -1.06
C PRO A 537 5.69 -17.53 -0.48
N VAL A 538 6.50 -18.16 -1.33
CA VAL A 538 7.49 -19.17 -0.91
C VAL A 538 8.58 -18.58 -0.01
N CYS A 539 8.90 -17.29 -0.17
CA CYS A 539 9.93 -16.58 0.60
C CYS A 539 9.39 -15.94 1.89
N LEU A 540 8.07 -16.00 2.13
CA LEU A 540 7.46 -15.54 3.38
C LEU A 540 7.63 -16.58 4.48
N CYS A 541 8.26 -16.20 5.59
CA CYS A 541 8.50 -17.06 6.74
C CYS A 541 7.64 -16.62 7.93
N ASN A 542 7.08 -17.57 8.68
CA ASN A 542 6.40 -17.27 9.94
C ASN A 542 7.38 -16.99 11.09
N ASP A 543 8.54 -17.65 11.06
CA ASP A 543 9.63 -17.54 12.01
C ASP A 543 10.98 -17.96 11.39
N LEU A 544 12.05 -17.92 12.19
CA LEU A 544 13.42 -18.25 11.75
C LEU A 544 13.60 -19.74 11.40
N SER A 545 12.77 -20.65 11.94
CA SER A 545 12.91 -22.08 11.67
C SER A 545 12.55 -22.43 10.22
N GLU A 546 11.63 -21.67 9.62
CA GLU A 546 11.24 -21.86 8.22
C GLU A 546 12.29 -21.35 7.23
N LEU A 547 13.08 -20.35 7.62
CA LEU A 547 14.03 -19.68 6.74
C LEU A 547 15.05 -20.66 6.15
N GLU A 548 15.56 -21.60 6.96
CA GLU A 548 16.65 -22.49 6.55
C GLU A 548 16.27 -23.39 5.38
N TRP A 549 15.13 -24.09 5.48
CA TRP A 549 14.70 -24.99 4.42
C TRP A 549 14.17 -24.22 3.22
N LYS A 550 13.49 -23.08 3.41
CA LYS A 550 13.01 -22.22 2.31
C LYS A 550 14.17 -21.64 1.51
N LEU A 551 15.18 -21.12 2.19
CA LEU A 551 16.37 -20.56 1.56
C LEU A 551 17.18 -21.65 0.83
N SER A 552 17.30 -22.84 1.41
CA SER A 552 17.91 -24.01 0.76
C SER A 552 17.14 -24.43 -0.51
N MET A 553 15.81 -24.53 -0.42
CA MET A 553 14.94 -24.90 -1.53
C MET A 553 15.04 -23.92 -2.70
N VAL A 554 14.98 -22.61 -2.41
CA VAL A 554 15.11 -21.57 -3.45
C VAL A 554 16.50 -21.57 -4.05
N ARG A 555 17.56 -21.65 -3.24
CA ARG A 555 18.95 -21.70 -3.75
C ARG A 555 19.23 -22.95 -4.60
N GLY A 556 18.50 -24.04 -4.36
CA GLY A 556 18.62 -25.29 -5.12
C GLY A 556 17.92 -25.32 -6.48
N SER A 557 17.13 -24.29 -6.85
CA SER A 557 16.36 -24.26 -8.10
C SER A 557 16.49 -22.93 -8.83
N SER A 558 17.13 -22.94 -10.00
CA SER A 558 17.24 -21.75 -10.87
C SER A 558 15.88 -21.26 -11.34
N ASP A 559 14.98 -22.18 -11.68
CA ASP A 559 13.66 -21.87 -12.21
C ASP A 559 12.82 -21.16 -11.15
N LEU A 560 12.87 -21.65 -9.90
CA LEU A 560 12.19 -21.01 -8.78
C LEU A 560 12.80 -19.64 -8.45
N GLN A 561 14.12 -19.48 -8.55
CA GLN A 561 14.77 -18.18 -8.37
C GLN A 561 14.31 -17.16 -9.42
N GLN A 562 14.20 -17.58 -10.68
CA GLN A 562 13.70 -16.73 -11.76
C GLN A 562 12.23 -16.36 -11.50
N GLU A 563 11.37 -17.34 -11.21
CA GLU A 563 9.97 -17.13 -10.85
C GLU A 563 9.82 -16.09 -9.72
N ILE A 564 10.60 -16.24 -8.63
CA ILE A 564 10.57 -15.31 -7.49
C ILE A 564 10.99 -13.90 -7.90
N ARG A 565 12.05 -13.75 -8.69
CA ARG A 565 12.50 -12.42 -9.13
C ARG A 565 11.44 -11.77 -10.02
N SER A 566 10.87 -12.51 -10.96
CA SER A 566 9.83 -11.97 -11.83
C SER A 566 8.55 -11.61 -11.06
N TRP A 567 8.16 -12.40 -10.03
CA TRP A 567 7.09 -12.03 -9.10
C TRP A 567 7.40 -10.74 -8.34
N GLN A 568 8.61 -10.63 -7.77
CA GLN A 568 9.02 -9.44 -7.03
C GLN A 568 9.03 -8.19 -7.90
N ASP A 569 9.45 -8.31 -9.16
CA ASP A 569 9.48 -7.21 -10.12
C ASP A 569 8.06 -6.73 -10.45
N ALA A 570 7.15 -7.68 -10.68
CA ALA A 570 5.73 -7.42 -10.85
C ALA A 570 5.14 -6.70 -9.61
N ALA A 571 5.40 -7.23 -8.42
CA ALA A 571 4.94 -6.67 -7.16
C ALA A 571 5.48 -5.27 -6.90
N LEU A 572 6.76 -5.02 -7.18
CA LEU A 572 7.37 -3.70 -7.09
C LEU A 572 6.72 -2.72 -8.07
N SER A 573 6.53 -3.12 -9.32
CA SER A 573 5.91 -2.27 -10.34
C SER A 573 4.46 -1.94 -10.01
N ASP A 574 3.68 -2.86 -9.46
CA ASP A 574 2.31 -2.55 -9.06
C ASP A 574 2.28 -1.67 -7.79
N VAL A 575 2.88 -2.15 -6.71
CA VAL A 575 2.74 -1.56 -5.37
C VAL A 575 3.53 -0.25 -5.25
N MET A 576 4.71 -0.13 -5.85
CA MET A 576 5.64 0.98 -5.60
C MET A 576 5.69 2.03 -6.72
N VAL A 577 5.20 1.69 -7.92
CA VAL A 577 5.16 2.58 -9.08
C VAL A 577 3.71 2.93 -9.39
N THR A 578 2.91 1.92 -9.76
CA THR A 578 1.59 2.11 -10.36
C THR A 578 0.56 2.62 -9.36
N GLN A 579 0.47 1.99 -8.18
CA GLN A 579 -0.51 2.37 -7.16
C GLN A 579 -0.31 3.81 -6.65
N PRO A 580 0.90 4.25 -6.26
CA PRO A 580 1.14 5.64 -5.85
C PRO A 580 0.70 6.67 -6.91
N LEU A 581 1.04 6.42 -8.18
CA LEU A 581 0.65 7.32 -9.29
C LEU A 581 -0.86 7.37 -9.47
N ARG A 582 -1.54 6.22 -9.45
CA ARG A 582 -3.01 6.12 -9.56
C ARG A 582 -3.71 6.84 -8.40
N ILE A 583 -3.21 6.68 -7.17
CA ILE A 583 -3.75 7.34 -5.97
C ILE A 583 -3.68 8.87 -6.13
N LEU A 584 -2.51 9.39 -6.52
CA LEU A 584 -2.34 10.84 -6.70
C LEU A 584 -3.20 11.37 -7.84
N GLN A 585 -3.27 10.66 -8.97
CA GLN A 585 -4.09 11.06 -10.11
C GLN A 585 -5.58 11.11 -9.74
N ALA A 586 -6.09 10.06 -9.10
CA ALA A 586 -7.49 10.00 -8.68
C ALA A 586 -7.83 11.14 -7.72
N ALA A 587 -6.95 11.42 -6.76
CA ALA A 587 -7.14 12.51 -5.80
C ALA A 587 -7.10 13.90 -6.46
N VAL A 588 -6.20 14.13 -7.42
CA VAL A 588 -6.15 15.36 -8.23
C VAL A 588 -7.47 15.55 -8.99
N ASP A 589 -7.97 14.50 -9.65
CA ASP A 589 -9.22 14.57 -10.40
C ASP A 589 -10.42 14.83 -9.51
N MET A 590 -10.48 14.20 -8.33
CA MET A 590 -11.51 14.45 -7.32
C MET A 590 -11.49 15.91 -6.85
N LYS A 591 -10.29 16.45 -6.56
CA LYS A 591 -10.11 17.82 -6.12
C LYS A 591 -10.53 18.83 -7.21
N ARG A 592 -10.14 18.60 -8.45
CA ARG A 592 -10.54 19.43 -9.62
C ARG A 592 -12.04 19.43 -9.85
N ARG A 593 -12.72 18.28 -9.71
CA ARG A 593 -14.19 18.19 -9.82
C ARG A 593 -14.90 19.01 -8.74
N ARG A 594 -14.41 18.98 -7.49
CA ARG A 594 -14.97 19.78 -6.38
C ARG A 594 -14.82 21.27 -6.62
N ALA A 595 -13.64 21.72 -7.06
CA ALA A 595 -13.38 23.11 -7.40
C ALA A 595 -14.29 23.64 -8.53
N SER A 596 -14.68 22.76 -9.47
CA SER A 596 -15.58 23.10 -10.58
C SER A 596 -17.05 23.27 -10.15
N SER A 597 -17.44 22.71 -8.99
CA SER A 597 -18.81 22.72 -8.47
C SER A 597 -19.14 23.91 -7.56
N VAL A 598 -18.14 24.68 -7.14
CA VAL A 598 -18.27 25.83 -6.23
C VAL A 598 -17.91 27.10 -6.99
N SER A 599 -18.85 28.04 -7.17
CA SER A 599 -18.56 29.33 -7.79
C SER A 599 -17.49 30.08 -6.98
N ALA A 600 -16.44 30.55 -7.67
CA ALA A 600 -15.25 31.17 -7.10
C ALA A 600 -15.56 32.27 -6.05
N ARG A 601 -15.23 32.00 -4.78
CA ARG A 601 -14.95 33.05 -3.79
C ARG A 601 -13.44 33.25 -3.70
N HIS A 602 -13.04 34.50 -3.44
CA HIS A 602 -11.66 34.98 -3.50
C HIS A 602 -10.66 34.07 -2.78
N VAL A 603 -9.58 33.75 -3.49
CA VAL A 603 -8.41 33.00 -3.01
C VAL A 603 -7.48 33.96 -2.28
N GLN A 604 -7.28 33.76 -0.97
CA GLN A 604 -6.21 34.43 -0.23
C GLN A 604 -4.91 33.64 -0.38
N SER A 605 -3.80 34.36 -0.55
CA SER A 605 -2.44 33.83 -0.70
C SER A 605 -1.97 33.08 0.55
N SER A 606 -1.21 32.00 0.34
CA SER A 606 -0.58 31.16 1.36
C SER A 606 0.31 31.94 2.33
N SER A 607 0.20 31.66 3.63
CA SER A 607 1.18 32.06 4.66
C SER A 607 1.82 30.81 5.28
N ILE A 608 3.16 30.77 5.32
CA ILE A 608 3.92 29.75 6.04
C ILE A 608 3.90 30.03 7.55
N ILE A 609 3.93 28.97 8.35
CA ILE A 609 3.98 29.05 9.81
C ILE A 609 5.30 29.69 10.23
N THR A 610 5.23 30.85 10.88
CA THR A 610 6.37 31.43 11.60
C THR A 610 6.35 31.14 13.10
N GLU A 611 5.27 30.58 13.68
CA GLU A 611 5.21 30.15 15.07
C GLU A 611 4.00 29.21 15.32
N LEU A 612 4.22 28.10 16.03
CA LEU A 612 3.18 27.22 16.59
C LEU A 612 3.00 27.61 18.06
N ALA A 613 1.90 28.28 18.39
CA ALA A 613 1.42 28.28 19.75
C ALA A 613 0.90 26.86 20.04
N VAL A 614 1.44 26.23 21.09
CA VAL A 614 0.88 25.00 21.64
C VAL A 614 -0.47 25.37 22.24
N GLU A 615 -1.55 25.22 21.47
CA GLU A 615 -2.90 25.29 22.04
C GLU A 615 -3.23 23.95 22.70
N GLU A 616 -3.68 24.04 23.95
CA GLU A 616 -4.23 22.93 24.72
C GLU A 616 -5.38 22.27 23.94
N LEU A 617 -5.39 20.94 23.90
CA LEU A 617 -6.42 20.15 23.21
C LEU A 617 -7.82 20.54 23.71
N PRO A 618 -8.78 20.85 22.82
CA PRO A 618 -10.16 21.07 23.22
C PRO A 618 -10.71 19.86 23.99
N GLN A 619 -11.39 20.10 25.12
CA GLN A 619 -11.93 19.05 26.01
C GLN A 619 -12.82 18.02 25.28
N GLU A 620 -13.52 18.44 24.21
CA GLU A 620 -14.33 17.57 23.35
C GLU A 620 -13.49 16.49 22.64
N VAL A 621 -12.28 16.84 22.17
CA VAL A 621 -11.38 15.94 21.42
C VAL A 621 -10.69 14.96 22.36
N ALA A 622 -10.31 15.40 23.56
CA ALA A 622 -9.81 14.53 24.61
C ALA A 622 -10.87 13.49 25.01
N ARG A 623 -12.14 13.93 25.20
CA ARG A 623 -13.27 13.06 25.50
C ARG A 623 -13.55 12.03 24.39
N ILE A 624 -13.56 12.46 23.11
CA ILE A 624 -13.76 11.54 21.98
C ILE A 624 -12.64 10.50 21.87
N ASN A 625 -11.40 10.89 22.13
CA ASN A 625 -10.25 9.97 22.13
C ASN A 625 -10.31 8.98 23.30
N ALA A 626 -10.73 9.42 24.49
CA ALA A 626 -10.97 8.54 25.63
C ALA A 626 -12.02 7.46 25.30
N ILE A 627 -13.17 7.85 24.74
CA ILE A 627 -14.26 6.93 24.35
C ILE A 627 -13.79 5.91 23.30
N LYS A 628 -13.04 6.35 22.28
CA LYS A 628 -12.52 5.43 21.23
C LYS A 628 -11.52 4.42 21.78
N LEU A 629 -10.66 4.83 22.70
CA LEU A 629 -9.68 3.94 23.33
C LEU A 629 -10.35 2.98 24.31
N LYS A 630 -11.41 3.41 25.00
CA LYS A 630 -12.27 2.55 25.82
C LYS A 630 -12.91 1.43 25.00
N HIS A 631 -13.55 1.76 23.88
CA HIS A 631 -14.13 0.74 22.98
C HIS A 631 -13.08 -0.21 22.40
N ARG A 632 -11.86 0.29 22.12
CA ARG A 632 -10.77 -0.59 21.70
C ARG A 632 -10.35 -1.54 22.82
N ALA A 633 -10.27 -1.06 24.06
CA ALA A 633 -9.92 -1.89 25.20
C ALA A 633 -10.97 -3.00 25.42
N GLU A 634 -12.26 -2.67 25.29
CA GLU A 634 -13.37 -3.64 25.37
C GLU A 634 -13.24 -4.72 24.29
N ALA A 635 -12.99 -4.32 23.05
CA ALA A 635 -12.84 -5.24 21.93
C ALA A 635 -11.60 -6.15 22.04
N GLU A 636 -10.48 -5.65 22.58
CA GLU A 636 -9.29 -6.47 22.81
C GLU A 636 -9.47 -7.44 23.99
N TYR A 637 -10.21 -7.02 25.03
CA TYR A 637 -10.59 -7.90 26.13
C TYR A 637 -11.47 -9.06 25.66
N GLU A 638 -12.49 -8.78 24.84
CA GLU A 638 -13.37 -9.82 24.27
C GLU A 638 -12.62 -10.83 23.38
N LYS A 639 -11.53 -10.40 22.72
CA LYS A 639 -10.65 -11.28 21.92
C LYS A 639 -9.68 -12.10 22.76
N GLY A 640 -9.58 -11.84 24.07
CA GLY A 640 -8.61 -12.47 24.97
C GLY A 640 -7.22 -11.84 24.95
N ASN A 641 -7.04 -10.67 24.32
CA ASN A 641 -5.78 -9.95 24.22
C ASN A 641 -5.61 -9.02 25.44
N TYR A 642 -5.40 -9.60 26.62
CA TYR A 642 -5.48 -8.87 27.89
C TYR A 642 -4.42 -7.77 28.05
N ASP A 643 -3.19 -7.95 27.56
CA ASP A 643 -2.14 -6.93 27.63
C ASP A 643 -2.45 -5.69 26.77
N ASP A 644 -3.02 -5.92 25.58
CA ASP A 644 -3.44 -4.84 24.67
C ASP A 644 -4.68 -4.10 25.19
N ALA A 645 -5.58 -4.82 25.89
CA ALA A 645 -6.69 -4.21 26.62
C ALA A 645 -6.19 -3.31 27.75
N ILE A 646 -5.24 -3.78 28.57
CA ILE A 646 -4.61 -2.99 29.64
C ILE A 646 -3.90 -1.76 29.07
N HIS A 647 -3.16 -1.92 27.97
CA HIS A 647 -2.49 -0.82 27.29
C HIS A 647 -3.48 0.24 26.79
N SER A 648 -4.56 -0.19 26.16
CA SER A 648 -5.60 0.70 25.63
C SER A 648 -6.32 1.45 26.75
N CYS A 649 -6.60 0.79 27.89
CA CYS A 649 -7.16 1.46 29.06
C CYS A 649 -6.21 2.51 29.65
N ARG A 650 -4.91 2.22 29.79
CA ARG A 650 -3.92 3.20 30.28
C ARG A 650 -3.84 4.44 29.37
N GLN A 651 -3.93 4.23 28.05
CA GLN A 651 -3.98 5.33 27.08
C GLN A 651 -5.28 6.13 27.21
N ALA A 652 -6.42 5.48 27.43
CA ALA A 652 -7.70 6.16 27.64
C ALA A 652 -7.70 6.99 28.94
N LEU A 653 -7.15 6.45 30.03
CA LEU A 653 -7.00 7.13 31.32
C LEU A 653 -6.08 8.35 31.27
N TRP A 654 -5.18 8.43 30.27
CA TRP A 654 -4.39 9.64 30.03
C TRP A 654 -5.28 10.84 29.67
N PHE A 655 -6.39 10.60 28.96
CA PHE A 655 -7.35 11.63 28.53
C PHE A 655 -8.48 11.86 29.54
N ASP A 656 -8.94 10.80 30.22
CA ASP A 656 -9.95 10.89 31.28
C ASP A 656 -9.53 10.06 32.49
N LYS A 657 -8.84 10.70 33.43
CA LYS A 657 -8.35 10.07 34.66
C LYS A 657 -9.47 9.69 35.64
N SER A 658 -10.71 10.14 35.40
CA SER A 658 -11.86 9.95 36.26
C SER A 658 -12.80 8.82 35.81
N ASP A 659 -12.49 8.14 34.70
CA ASP A 659 -13.32 7.04 34.22
C ASP A 659 -12.98 5.73 34.98
N HIS A 660 -13.71 5.50 36.06
CA HIS A 660 -13.62 4.30 36.89
C HIS A 660 -13.87 2.99 36.13
N GLU A 661 -14.63 3.00 35.02
CA GLU A 661 -14.89 1.79 34.24
C GLU A 661 -13.64 1.30 33.49
N LEU A 662 -12.71 2.19 33.14
CA LEU A 662 -11.43 1.81 32.53
C LEU A 662 -10.53 1.07 33.53
N PHE A 663 -10.51 1.52 34.79
CA PHE A 663 -9.82 0.83 35.87
C PHE A 663 -10.45 -0.55 36.13
N TYR A 664 -11.78 -0.64 36.09
CA TYR A 664 -12.47 -1.92 36.19
C TYR A 664 -12.15 -2.88 35.04
N LEU A 665 -12.15 -2.40 33.79
CA LEU A 665 -11.79 -3.21 32.62
C LEU A 665 -10.33 -3.67 32.68
N MET A 666 -9.42 -2.83 33.16
CA MET A 666 -8.03 -3.22 33.47
C MET A 666 -7.97 -4.30 34.54
N ALA A 667 -8.76 -4.19 35.61
CA ALA A 667 -8.82 -5.20 36.64
C ALA A 667 -9.32 -6.55 36.11
N LEU A 668 -10.34 -6.55 35.24
CA LEU A 668 -10.83 -7.74 34.58
C LEU A 668 -9.79 -8.38 33.66
N ALA A 669 -9.05 -7.57 32.90
CA ALA A 669 -7.97 -8.05 32.04
C ALA A 669 -6.82 -8.66 32.84
N CYS A 670 -6.39 -8.02 33.93
CA CYS A 670 -5.39 -8.57 34.85
C CYS A 670 -5.88 -9.88 35.50
N TYR A 671 -7.14 -9.93 35.93
CA TYR A 671 -7.74 -11.13 36.51
C TYR A 671 -7.77 -12.30 35.52
N ALA A 672 -8.20 -12.05 34.28
CA ALA A 672 -8.21 -13.06 33.22
C ALA A 672 -6.79 -13.51 32.83
N GLY A 673 -5.81 -12.60 32.91
CA GLY A 673 -4.38 -12.87 32.77
C GLY A 673 -3.72 -13.53 33.99
N LYS A 674 -4.50 -13.83 35.06
CA LYS A 674 -4.04 -14.41 36.33
C LYS A 674 -3.04 -13.55 37.13
N ASP A 675 -3.01 -12.24 36.88
CA ASP A 675 -2.30 -11.26 37.70
C ASP A 675 -3.24 -10.66 38.76
N PHE A 676 -3.46 -11.43 39.83
CA PHE A 676 -4.40 -11.07 40.90
C PHE A 676 -3.99 -9.82 41.67
N LYS A 677 -2.68 -9.56 41.80
CA LYS A 677 -2.15 -8.39 42.52
C LYS A 677 -2.46 -7.10 41.76
N SER A 678 -2.18 -7.08 40.46
CA SER A 678 -2.52 -5.93 39.62
C SER A 678 -4.04 -5.78 39.47
N ALA A 679 -4.79 -6.89 39.42
CA ALA A 679 -6.25 -6.84 39.42
C ALA A 679 -6.80 -6.15 40.68
N LEU A 680 -6.31 -6.52 41.86
CA LEU A 680 -6.73 -5.92 43.13
C LEU A 680 -6.37 -4.43 43.20
N SER A 681 -5.16 -4.05 42.73
CA SER A 681 -4.73 -2.64 42.66
C SER A 681 -5.65 -1.81 41.78
N ASN A 682 -6.04 -2.31 40.60
CA ASN A 682 -6.92 -1.58 39.69
C ASN A 682 -8.36 -1.51 40.20
N VAL A 683 -8.83 -2.54 40.94
CA VAL A 683 -10.11 -2.47 41.65
C VAL A 683 -10.08 -1.38 42.72
N ALA A 684 -8.97 -1.22 43.45
CA ALA A 684 -8.84 -0.17 44.45
C ALA A 684 -8.95 1.24 43.81
N GLU A 685 -8.23 1.49 42.72
CA GLU A 685 -8.31 2.75 41.96
C GLU A 685 -9.72 3.01 41.42
N CYS A 686 -10.40 1.96 40.92
CA CYS A 686 -11.79 2.07 40.48
C CYS A 686 -12.74 2.51 41.63
N LEU A 687 -12.56 1.94 42.82
CA LEU A 687 -13.40 2.20 43.99
C LEU A 687 -13.03 3.50 44.71
N GLU A 688 -11.81 4.01 44.53
CA GLU A 688 -11.43 5.36 44.98
C GLU A 688 -12.21 6.43 44.21
N ILE A 689 -12.44 6.19 42.91
CA ILE A 689 -13.22 7.10 42.05
C ILE A 689 -14.73 6.90 42.24
N ASN A 690 -15.20 5.64 42.32
CA ASN A 690 -16.62 5.32 42.53
C ASN A 690 -16.77 4.15 43.50
N ASP A 691 -16.91 4.47 44.79
CA ASP A 691 -16.98 3.51 45.89
C ASP A 691 -18.24 2.63 45.89
N GLN A 692 -19.24 2.96 45.06
CA GLN A 692 -20.49 2.21 44.87
C GLN A 692 -20.51 1.36 43.60
N PHE A 693 -19.42 1.30 42.83
CA PHE A 693 -19.39 0.57 41.56
C PHE A 693 -19.45 -0.96 41.77
N ARG A 694 -20.67 -1.49 41.73
CA ARG A 694 -21.00 -2.89 42.06
C ARG A 694 -20.14 -3.94 41.34
N PRO A 695 -19.81 -3.81 40.04
CA PRO A 695 -18.97 -4.78 39.35
C PRO A 695 -17.55 -4.87 39.95
N ALA A 696 -16.95 -3.73 40.33
CA ALA A 696 -15.64 -3.71 40.97
C ALA A 696 -15.69 -4.24 42.40
N ILE A 697 -16.71 -3.90 43.20
CA ILE A 697 -16.92 -4.48 44.55
C ILE A 697 -17.02 -6.00 44.47
N THR A 698 -17.73 -6.51 43.46
CA THR A 698 -17.89 -7.94 43.23
C THR A 698 -16.56 -8.61 42.85
N LEU A 699 -15.82 -8.02 41.92
CA LEU A 699 -14.50 -8.52 41.53
C LEU A 699 -13.50 -8.46 42.70
N GLN A 700 -13.56 -7.43 43.54
CA GLN A 700 -12.77 -7.34 44.77
C GLN A 700 -13.05 -8.51 45.70
N ALA A 701 -14.32 -8.84 45.94
CA ALA A 701 -14.72 -9.94 46.80
C ALA A 701 -14.28 -11.31 46.26
N ILE A 702 -14.26 -11.49 44.93
CA ILE A 702 -13.73 -12.69 44.28
C ILE A 702 -12.21 -12.78 44.44
N LEU A 703 -11.48 -11.69 44.15
CA LEU A 703 -10.02 -11.63 44.28
C LEU A 703 -9.54 -11.88 45.72
N LEU A 704 -10.25 -11.31 46.70
CA LEU A 704 -9.97 -11.50 48.13
C LEU A 704 -10.35 -12.90 48.66
N ARG A 705 -11.00 -13.75 47.84
CA ARG A 705 -11.27 -15.16 48.17
C ARG A 705 -10.14 -16.08 47.71
N GLU A 706 -9.42 -15.68 46.66
CA GLU A 706 -8.29 -16.43 46.09
C GLU A 706 -6.99 -16.23 46.89
N ASP A 707 -6.91 -15.18 47.72
CA ASP A 707 -5.78 -14.90 48.61
C ASP A 707 -6.23 -14.98 50.09
N LEU A 708 -5.76 -15.99 50.84
CA LEU A 708 -5.99 -16.10 52.29
C LEU A 708 -5.17 -15.02 53.01
N VAL A 709 -5.75 -13.84 53.20
CA VAL A 709 -5.12 -12.79 54.03
C VAL A 709 -5.69 -12.86 55.45
N GLU A 710 -4.83 -13.16 56.40
CA GLU A 710 -5.19 -13.43 57.81
C GLU A 710 -5.72 -12.21 58.59
N ASP A 711 -5.50 -10.97 58.09
CA ASP A 711 -5.97 -9.73 58.72
C ASP A 711 -6.77 -8.86 57.74
N ALA A 712 -8.09 -9.00 57.75
CA ALA A 712 -8.99 -8.20 56.91
C ALA A 712 -9.37 -6.87 57.61
N ASP A 713 -9.04 -5.74 56.97
CA ASP A 713 -9.43 -4.39 57.41
C ASP A 713 -10.92 -4.10 57.11
N TYR A 714 -11.50 -3.06 57.75
CA TYR A 714 -12.90 -2.64 57.66
C TYR A 714 -13.41 -2.53 56.21
N THR A 715 -12.58 -2.04 55.30
CA THR A 715 -12.87 -1.92 53.85
C THR A 715 -13.11 -3.28 53.19
N GLN A 716 -12.34 -4.30 53.58
CA GLN A 716 -12.50 -5.67 53.07
C GLN A 716 -13.76 -6.33 53.64
N CYS A 717 -14.05 -6.11 54.93
CA CYS A 717 -15.31 -6.54 55.55
C CYS A 717 -16.53 -5.90 54.86
N ARG A 718 -16.44 -4.61 54.49
CA ARG A 718 -17.52 -3.88 53.81
C ARG A 718 -17.77 -4.41 52.40
N ALA A 719 -16.72 -4.62 51.60
CA ALA A 719 -16.83 -5.18 50.25
C ALA A 719 -17.48 -6.59 50.27
N ARG A 720 -17.10 -7.42 51.25
CA ARG A 720 -17.61 -8.79 51.42
C ARG A 720 -19.09 -8.80 51.82
N ILE A 721 -19.53 -7.89 52.70
CA ILE A 721 -20.95 -7.72 53.07
C ILE A 721 -21.78 -7.24 51.89
N MET A 722 -21.30 -6.25 51.13
CA MET A 722 -22.01 -5.73 49.97
C MET A 722 -22.20 -6.81 48.90
N TYR A 723 -21.16 -7.60 48.61
CA TYR A 723 -21.24 -8.75 47.71
C TYR A 723 -22.33 -9.77 48.13
N LEU A 724 -22.44 -10.07 49.42
CA LEU A 724 -23.42 -11.02 49.95
C LEU A 724 -24.86 -10.50 49.86
N ILE A 725 -25.09 -9.22 50.19
CA ILE A 725 -26.39 -8.56 50.05
C ILE A 725 -26.85 -8.57 48.58
N TYR A 726 -25.95 -8.31 47.64
CA TYR A 726 -26.30 -8.22 46.21
C TYR A 726 -26.58 -9.57 45.54
N ASN A 727 -25.99 -10.67 46.02
CA ASN A 727 -26.12 -11.99 45.38
C ASN A 727 -27.11 -12.95 46.08
N ARG A 728 -27.80 -12.52 47.13
CA ARG A 728 -28.92 -13.23 47.81
C ARG A 728 -28.70 -14.74 48.08
N PHE A 729 -27.51 -15.17 48.53
CA PHE A 729 -27.29 -16.58 48.87
C PHE A 729 -26.37 -16.83 50.09
N ASP A 730 -26.71 -17.93 50.77
CA ASP A 730 -26.19 -18.46 52.03
C ASP A 730 -24.83 -19.16 51.92
N GLY A 731 -24.02 -19.09 52.99
CA GLY A 731 -22.85 -19.96 53.14
C GLY A 731 -21.67 -19.44 53.96
N TYR A 732 -21.84 -18.41 54.79
CA TYR A 732 -20.74 -17.71 55.47
C TYR A 732 -20.44 -18.20 56.90
N ASP A 733 -21.24 -19.13 57.43
CA ASP A 733 -21.28 -19.45 58.85
C ASP A 733 -20.02 -20.18 59.38
N LYS A 734 -19.04 -20.50 58.52
CA LYS A 734 -17.83 -21.28 58.88
C LYS A 734 -16.58 -20.44 59.19
N GLU A 735 -16.60 -19.13 58.97
CA GLU A 735 -15.40 -18.25 59.05
C GLU A 735 -15.57 -17.01 59.96
N LEU A 736 -16.68 -16.91 60.69
CA LEU A 736 -16.98 -15.78 61.55
C LEU A 736 -16.40 -16.01 62.96
N ASP A 737 -15.37 -15.24 63.32
CA ASP A 737 -14.96 -15.06 64.72
C ASP A 737 -15.71 -13.89 65.37
N SER A 738 -15.66 -13.81 66.69
CA SER A 738 -16.36 -12.78 67.48
C SER A 738 -15.95 -11.35 67.15
N LYS A 739 -14.71 -11.14 66.67
CA LYS A 739 -14.17 -9.80 66.34
C LYS A 739 -14.70 -9.30 64.99
N ARG A 740 -14.85 -10.21 64.03
CA ARG A 740 -15.45 -9.94 62.71
C ARG A 740 -16.95 -9.68 62.84
N ILE A 741 -17.67 -10.43 63.66
CA ILE A 741 -19.13 -10.22 63.86
C ILE A 741 -19.47 -8.77 64.25
N GLU A 742 -18.70 -8.15 65.14
CA GLU A 742 -18.94 -6.76 65.59
C GLU A 742 -18.74 -5.75 64.45
N GLN A 743 -17.67 -5.90 63.66
CA GLN A 743 -17.40 -5.05 62.49
C GLN A 743 -18.48 -5.22 61.41
N TYR A 744 -18.93 -6.46 61.16
CA TYR A 744 -19.96 -6.75 60.19
C TYR A 744 -21.31 -6.16 60.59
N ASN A 745 -21.67 -6.23 61.88
CA ASN A 745 -22.88 -5.60 62.40
C ASN A 745 -22.85 -4.07 62.24
N LYS A 746 -21.71 -3.42 62.52
CA LYS A 746 -21.56 -1.97 62.34
C LYS A 746 -21.76 -1.53 60.88
N ILE A 747 -21.20 -2.28 59.92
CA ILE A 747 -21.37 -1.99 58.49
C ILE A 747 -22.83 -2.20 58.04
N LEU A 748 -23.50 -3.24 58.55
CA LEU A 748 -24.92 -3.48 58.25
C LEU A 748 -25.83 -2.39 58.83
N ASP A 749 -25.49 -1.82 59.99
CA ASP A 749 -26.20 -0.68 60.59
C ASP A 749 -26.10 0.57 59.71
N GLU A 750 -24.90 0.91 59.24
CA GLU A 750 -24.67 2.04 58.35
C GLU A 750 -25.42 1.88 57.02
N LEU A 751 -25.39 0.68 56.42
CA LEU A 751 -26.13 0.38 55.19
C LEU A 751 -27.65 0.45 55.40
N LEU A 752 -28.17 -0.09 56.50
CA LEU A 752 -29.60 -0.06 56.81
C LEU A 752 -30.11 1.37 56.93
N GLN A 753 -29.39 2.24 57.66
CA GLN A 753 -29.76 3.66 57.76
C GLN A 753 -29.81 4.34 56.38
N ASN A 754 -28.85 4.04 55.51
CA ASN A 754 -28.76 4.64 54.18
C ASN A 754 -29.90 4.16 53.25
N TYR A 755 -30.30 2.89 53.32
CA TYR A 755 -31.45 2.39 52.55
C TYR A 755 -32.79 2.86 53.11
N ILE A 756 -32.90 3.09 54.42
CA ILE A 756 -34.07 3.73 55.04
C ILE A 756 -34.24 5.16 54.51
N SER A 757 -33.17 5.95 54.50
CA SER A 757 -33.23 7.32 53.98
C SER A 757 -33.58 7.38 52.49
N ASN A 758 -33.23 6.36 51.72
CA ASN A 758 -33.48 6.27 50.28
C ASN A 758 -34.79 5.55 49.91
N GLY A 759 -35.58 5.07 50.89
CA GLY A 759 -36.88 4.43 50.64
C GLY A 759 -36.83 3.04 49.99
N ASP A 760 -35.68 2.34 50.04
CA ASP A 760 -35.50 1.02 49.42
C ASP A 760 -35.94 -0.13 50.34
N ALA A 761 -37.26 -0.35 50.40
CA ALA A 761 -37.87 -1.34 51.29
C ALA A 761 -37.38 -2.79 51.07
N THR A 762 -36.92 -3.12 49.85
CA THR A 762 -36.51 -4.49 49.51
C THR A 762 -35.15 -4.82 50.11
N ASN A 763 -34.19 -3.88 50.02
CA ASN A 763 -32.86 -4.07 50.59
C ASN A 763 -32.84 -3.85 52.11
N GLN A 764 -33.77 -3.04 52.66
CA GLN A 764 -34.00 -2.93 54.10
C GLN A 764 -34.34 -4.29 54.74
N LEU A 765 -35.38 -4.97 54.23
CA LEU A 765 -35.82 -6.29 54.72
C LEU A 765 -34.70 -7.35 54.64
N LEU A 766 -33.89 -7.30 53.58
CA LEU A 766 -32.78 -8.22 53.38
C LEU A 766 -31.66 -7.99 54.40
N ILE A 767 -31.29 -6.74 54.67
CA ILE A 767 -30.28 -6.39 55.68
C ILE A 767 -30.77 -6.74 57.09
N GLU A 768 -32.04 -6.49 57.42
CA GLU A 768 -32.63 -6.89 58.69
C GLU A 768 -32.59 -8.41 58.89
N HIS A 769 -32.86 -9.19 57.84
CA HIS A 769 -32.76 -10.64 57.86
C HIS A 769 -31.32 -11.12 58.13
N HIS A 770 -30.32 -10.52 57.47
CA HIS A 770 -28.91 -10.85 57.70
C HIS A 770 -28.42 -10.46 59.10
N LYS A 771 -28.85 -9.30 59.64
CA LYS A 771 -28.54 -8.91 61.03
C LYS A 771 -29.14 -9.88 62.06
N LEU A 772 -30.39 -10.32 61.86
CA LEU A 772 -31.03 -11.31 62.72
C LEU A 772 -30.26 -12.64 62.74
N ARG A 773 -29.73 -13.07 61.59
CA ARG A 773 -28.91 -14.28 61.48
C ARG A 773 -27.54 -14.13 62.14
N LEU A 774 -26.83 -13.02 61.88
CA LEU A 774 -25.53 -12.72 62.52
C LEU A 774 -25.65 -12.64 64.04
N ASN A 775 -26.70 -12.01 64.57
CA ASN A 775 -26.94 -11.95 66.01
C ASN A 775 -27.28 -13.32 66.62
N ARG A 776 -27.89 -14.24 65.86
CA ARG A 776 -28.08 -15.64 66.31
C ARG A 776 -26.77 -16.42 66.35
N ILE A 777 -25.88 -16.21 65.37
CA ILE A 777 -24.56 -16.83 65.32
C ILE A 777 -23.66 -16.27 66.44
N ALA A 778 -23.76 -14.98 66.75
CA ALA A 778 -23.04 -14.34 67.85
C ALA A 778 -23.48 -14.81 69.25
N ALA A 779 -24.72 -15.29 69.37
CA ALA A 779 -25.31 -15.76 70.61
C ALA A 779 -25.13 -17.26 70.86
N GLN A 780 -24.72 -18.02 69.82
CA GLN A 780 -24.30 -19.42 69.90
C GLN A 780 -22.80 -19.50 70.22
#